data_AF-A0A1E1KS69-F1
#
_entry.id   AF-A0A1E1KS69-F1
#
_cell.length_a   1.000
_cell.length_b   1.000
_cell.length_c   1.000
_cell.angle_alpha   90.00
_cell.angle_beta   90.00
_cell.angle_gamma   90.00
#
_symmetry.space_group_name_H-M   'P 1'
#
loop_
_entity.id
_entity.type
_entity.pdbx_description
1 polymer ?
#
loop_
_entity_poly.entity_id
_entity_poly.type
_entity_poly.pdbx_seq_one_letter_code
_entity_poly.pdbx_strand_id
1 'polypeptide(L)'
;MAPSLPQFSAVRFRSYIFRLPLCTRGIILVIGLFWVAGMQSVWDVQKWGALTPKEVGLSSSLYPSLPAEYLLSIRRAWLMRCFCLVYRTNTFPLIHAGFFHAFMNILALTPLLERFEAEHGTLTTLALFTGPLSTIPALLYTFVERGVLRMNTTILGASIWVFTLVAMEAVKTYKSNPYFMLGTTQIPTWITPFVMVLFVSVLVPNTSFLGHICGLAFGYGWGLGYLKFLAPPERALRWIEGKLNLLGRLPHYVSVDQKTYGRYGNALLPGQVHTYFAGSDQNVFRGYKHEVDALEGESNIEVNDKLEEFFKASGLKVARQKYEYKSAGETYSGENIYAILHAPRGDATEAIVLVGAWRNVEEELNRSGVALVLTLARYFKRWSLWSKDIIFLVTADSTAGPQAWVDAYHDTHQSPAIESLPLKSGALQGAVVIDYPFDHRFESIHVVYDGTNGQLPNLDLLNTVVSIASGQMGIGVSIQKMWKHADNYQDRLQTMLRGMLKQGLGYASGPHSSFIPYHVDAITLQPFGAGWQDEMAMGRVIESTFRSLNNLLEHLHQSFFFYLLMQSSRFVSIGTYLPSAMLVAVNFTIMAIFLWIKSGSPKSPAKKAAEKGEKKQLALVQEGGVMALVPEEIVTVRERELFLPLAVVAGVQFLGVVPLFIFNHTPQYLLEPVFIFTILLNFLLPPLLSTTLTTYFAPTSQQYTLIKAFSLLLLGLFLSALATLNFSLAFLVGLFSAPLTYIQPLPSHPIIAYILAGLLMLSSPTTVVLAGSWHWGMGVGQVLKEAAFGWDVWGMNTQVVVWCVWWPAWFLGMMLLFGKPRVEEDVDEDKKEVERL
;
A
#
# COMPACT_ATOMS: atom_id res chain seq x y z
N MET A 1 -35.22 14.72 -25.78
CA MET A 1 -35.61 13.31 -26.01
C MET A 1 -36.30 12.81 -24.75
N ALA A 2 -37.53 12.33 -24.84
CA ALA A 2 -38.15 11.63 -23.71
C ALA A 2 -37.33 10.37 -23.40
N PRO A 3 -37.01 10.07 -22.12
CA PRO A 3 -36.30 8.84 -21.79
C PRO A 3 -37.18 7.65 -22.20
N SER A 4 -36.73 6.90 -23.19
CA SER A 4 -37.35 5.63 -23.56
C SER A 4 -37.24 4.68 -22.37
N LEU A 5 -38.38 4.31 -21.78
CA LEU A 5 -38.42 3.30 -20.72
C LEU A 5 -37.68 2.03 -21.20
N PRO A 6 -36.80 1.44 -20.39
CA PRO A 6 -36.05 0.26 -20.79
C PRO A 6 -37.02 -0.87 -21.16
N GLN A 7 -36.97 -1.30 -22.43
CA GLN A 7 -37.77 -2.43 -22.89
C GLN A 7 -37.35 -3.70 -22.13
N PHE A 8 -38.31 -4.31 -21.42
CA PHE A 8 -38.10 -5.59 -20.75
C PHE A 8 -37.79 -6.67 -21.80
N SER A 9 -36.58 -7.22 -21.76
CA SER A 9 -36.15 -8.32 -22.62
C SER A 9 -36.07 -9.60 -21.80
N ALA A 10 -36.93 -10.57 -22.12
CA ALA A 10 -36.92 -11.89 -21.48
C ALA A 10 -35.56 -12.60 -21.64
N VAL A 11 -34.84 -12.33 -22.74
CA VAL A 11 -33.48 -12.86 -22.99
C VAL A 11 -32.46 -12.26 -22.01
N ARG A 12 -32.51 -10.95 -21.77
CA ARG A 12 -31.62 -10.28 -20.80
C ARG A 12 -31.92 -10.71 -19.36
N PHE A 13 -33.21 -10.84 -19.02
CA PHE A 13 -33.63 -11.31 -17.70
C PHE A 13 -33.19 -12.76 -17.45
N ARG A 14 -33.38 -13.66 -18.44
CA ARG A 14 -32.88 -15.03 -18.38
C ARG A 14 -31.35 -15.04 -18.22
N SER A 15 -30.63 -14.26 -19.01
CA SER A 15 -29.16 -14.16 -18.91
C SER A 15 -28.70 -13.67 -17.55
N TYR A 16 -29.39 -12.69 -16.95
CA TYR A 16 -29.10 -12.19 -15.60
C TYR A 16 -29.24 -13.28 -14.54
N ILE A 17 -30.33 -14.05 -14.54
CA ILE A 17 -30.55 -15.14 -13.58
C ILE A 17 -29.46 -16.22 -13.66
N PHE A 18 -29.01 -16.57 -14.87
CA PHE A 18 -27.95 -17.58 -15.05
C PHE A 18 -26.54 -17.09 -14.67
N ARG A 19 -26.34 -15.78 -14.56
CA ARG A 19 -25.06 -15.16 -14.15
C ARG A 19 -24.93 -14.96 -12.65
N LEU A 20 -25.99 -15.19 -11.88
CA LEU A 20 -25.95 -15.00 -10.43
C LEU A 20 -24.87 -15.90 -9.79
N PRO A 21 -24.11 -15.37 -8.82
CA PRO A 21 -23.16 -16.13 -8.01
C PRO A 21 -23.81 -17.34 -7.32
N LEU A 22 -23.00 -18.37 -7.06
CA LEU A 22 -23.48 -19.69 -6.66
C LEU A 22 -24.33 -19.68 -5.37
N CYS A 23 -23.88 -19.02 -4.30
CA CYS A 23 -24.59 -18.98 -3.02
C CYS A 23 -25.89 -18.19 -3.12
N THR A 24 -25.87 -17.06 -3.82
CA THR A 24 -27.00 -16.18 -4.10
C THR A 24 -28.10 -16.96 -4.82
N ARG A 25 -27.73 -17.67 -5.89
CA ARG A 25 -28.65 -18.55 -6.62
C ARG A 25 -29.19 -19.67 -5.73
N GLY A 26 -28.33 -20.29 -4.92
CA GLY A 26 -28.71 -21.33 -3.97
C GLY A 26 -29.74 -20.85 -2.95
N ILE A 27 -29.53 -19.68 -2.34
CA ILE A 27 -30.44 -19.08 -1.36
C ILE A 27 -31.80 -18.75 -1.99
N ILE A 28 -31.82 -18.14 -3.17
CA ILE A 28 -33.07 -17.81 -3.88
C ILE A 28 -33.85 -19.09 -4.22
N LEU A 29 -33.16 -20.13 -4.70
CA LEU A 29 -33.76 -21.42 -5.00
C LEU A 29 -34.34 -22.07 -3.74
N VAL A 30 -33.62 -22.04 -2.62
CA VAL A 30 -34.08 -22.58 -1.33
C VAL A 30 -35.33 -21.84 -0.83
N ILE A 31 -35.37 -20.51 -0.92
CA ILE A 31 -36.56 -19.72 -0.58
C ILE A 31 -37.76 -20.15 -1.46
N GLY A 32 -37.53 -20.29 -2.77
CA GLY A 32 -38.55 -20.75 -3.71
C GLY A 32 -39.07 -22.16 -3.38
N LEU A 33 -38.17 -23.10 -3.07
CA LEU A 33 -38.53 -24.46 -2.69
C LEU A 33 -39.33 -24.52 -1.38
N PHE A 34 -38.94 -23.77 -0.35
CA PHE A 34 -39.69 -23.70 0.90
C PHE A 34 -41.06 -23.07 0.72
N TRP A 35 -41.19 -22.08 -0.17
CA TRP A 35 -42.49 -21.53 -0.52
C TRP A 35 -43.39 -22.57 -1.20
N VAL A 36 -42.88 -23.33 -2.18
CA VAL A 36 -43.63 -24.43 -2.83
C VAL A 36 -43.99 -25.52 -1.82
N ALA A 37 -43.05 -25.90 -0.96
CA ALA A 37 -43.30 -26.85 0.12
C ALA A 37 -44.34 -26.35 1.14
N GLY A 38 -44.55 -25.04 1.25
CA GLY A 38 -45.63 -24.47 2.07
C GLY A 38 -47.03 -24.63 1.49
N MET A 39 -47.18 -25.08 0.24
CA MET A 39 -48.50 -25.28 -0.40
C MET A 39 -49.17 -26.61 -0.02
N GLN A 40 -48.41 -27.57 0.50
CA GLN A 40 -48.94 -28.86 0.93
C GLN A 40 -49.42 -28.81 2.40
N SER A 41 -50.35 -29.71 2.76
CA SER A 41 -51.00 -29.74 4.09
C SER A 41 -50.42 -30.75 5.07
N VAL A 42 -49.47 -31.59 4.66
CA VAL A 42 -48.82 -32.64 5.45
C VAL A 42 -47.85 -32.05 6.49
N TRP A 43 -47.22 -30.92 6.17
CA TRP A 43 -46.21 -30.27 7.01
C TRP A 43 -46.37 -28.75 7.00
N ASP A 44 -46.61 -28.16 8.18
CA ASP A 44 -46.67 -26.71 8.35
C ASP A 44 -45.26 -26.11 8.34
N VAL A 45 -44.77 -25.81 7.13
CA VAL A 45 -43.45 -25.20 6.88
C VAL A 45 -43.34 -23.83 7.56
N GLN A 46 -44.43 -23.06 7.60
CA GLN A 46 -44.44 -21.72 8.18
C GLN A 46 -44.22 -21.79 9.68
N LYS A 47 -44.99 -22.63 10.39
CA LYS A 47 -44.81 -22.83 11.83
C LYS A 47 -43.47 -23.49 12.16
N TRP A 48 -43.00 -24.39 11.30
CA TRP A 48 -41.74 -25.09 11.50
C TRP A 48 -40.58 -24.10 11.66
N GLY A 49 -40.35 -23.20 10.70
CA GLY A 49 -39.17 -22.32 10.74
C GLY A 49 -39.44 -20.85 11.06
N ALA A 50 -40.66 -20.44 11.44
CA ALA A 50 -40.88 -19.10 11.95
C ALA A 50 -40.09 -18.81 13.25
N LEU A 51 -39.73 -17.54 13.44
CA LEU A 51 -39.07 -17.06 14.65
C LEU A 51 -40.12 -16.54 15.64
N THR A 52 -40.44 -17.35 16.65
CA THR A 52 -41.36 -17.00 17.74
C THR A 52 -40.57 -16.78 19.03
N PRO A 53 -40.53 -15.56 19.61
CA PRO A 53 -39.67 -15.24 20.76
C PRO A 53 -39.81 -16.15 21.99
N LYS A 54 -41.02 -16.65 22.27
CA LYS A 54 -41.29 -17.59 23.37
C LYS A 54 -40.67 -18.98 23.14
N GLU A 55 -40.50 -19.37 21.88
CA GLU A 55 -39.87 -20.65 21.47
C GLU A 55 -38.35 -20.54 21.35
N VAL A 56 -37.81 -19.33 21.56
CA VAL A 56 -36.39 -19.01 21.48
C VAL A 56 -35.90 -18.71 22.90
N GLY A 57 -35.22 -19.68 23.53
CA GLY A 57 -34.60 -19.50 24.85
C GLY A 57 -34.03 -20.79 25.44
N LEU A 58 -33.05 -20.67 26.33
CA LEU A 58 -32.53 -21.82 27.08
C LEU A 58 -33.52 -22.37 28.12
N SER A 59 -34.62 -21.65 28.39
CA SER A 59 -35.68 -21.99 29.35
C SER A 59 -37.03 -22.35 28.72
N SER A 60 -37.20 -22.26 27.40
CA SER A 60 -38.48 -22.58 26.74
C SER A 60 -38.71 -24.08 26.71
N SER A 61 -39.80 -24.55 27.32
CA SER A 61 -40.19 -25.96 27.35
C SER A 61 -40.69 -26.40 25.97
N LEU A 62 -39.91 -27.23 25.27
CA LEU A 62 -40.47 -28.14 24.28
C LEU A 62 -40.79 -29.45 25.02
N TYR A 63 -42.03 -29.92 24.89
CA TYR A 63 -42.64 -31.15 25.43
C TYR A 63 -43.29 -31.08 26.83
N PRO A 64 -44.63 -31.18 26.93
CA PRO A 64 -45.33 -31.56 28.13
C PRO A 64 -45.62 -33.07 28.11
N SER A 65 -44.67 -33.94 28.52
CA SER A 65 -44.92 -35.35 28.97
C SER A 65 -43.69 -36.29 28.99
N LEU A 66 -42.61 -36.01 29.71
CA LEU A 66 -41.61 -37.05 30.02
C LEU A 66 -41.20 -37.04 31.50
N PRO A 67 -41.22 -38.19 32.21
CA PRO A 67 -40.92 -38.29 33.63
C PRO A 67 -39.42 -38.11 33.95
N ALA A 68 -39.16 -37.67 35.19
CA ALA A 68 -37.92 -37.05 35.66
C ALA A 68 -36.69 -37.97 35.84
N GLU A 69 -36.65 -39.17 35.25
CA GLU A 69 -35.62 -40.18 35.58
C GLU A 69 -34.44 -40.32 34.59
N TYR A 70 -34.24 -39.42 33.63
CA TYR A 70 -33.06 -39.47 32.75
C TYR A 70 -32.08 -38.31 32.99
N LEU A 71 -31.16 -38.46 33.95
CA LEU A 71 -30.07 -37.49 34.19
C LEU A 71 -28.87 -37.60 33.21
N LEU A 72 -28.86 -38.57 32.29
CA LEU A 72 -28.04 -38.52 31.06
C LEU A 72 -28.57 -37.47 30.04
N SER A 73 -29.74 -36.87 30.30
CA SER A 73 -30.42 -35.96 29.37
C SER A 73 -29.94 -34.51 29.43
N ILE A 74 -29.17 -34.06 30.42
CA ILE A 74 -28.85 -32.62 30.57
C ILE A 74 -27.96 -32.12 29.41
N ARG A 75 -26.90 -32.85 29.03
CA ARG A 75 -26.08 -32.48 27.85
C ARG A 75 -26.86 -32.60 26.54
N ARG A 76 -27.69 -33.63 26.38
CA ARG A 76 -28.55 -33.80 25.18
C ARG A 76 -29.62 -32.72 25.10
N ALA A 77 -30.26 -32.36 26.21
CA ALA A 77 -31.26 -31.31 26.29
C ALA A 77 -30.64 -29.93 26.06
N TRP A 78 -29.43 -29.67 26.59
CA TRP A 78 -28.71 -28.42 26.35
C TRP A 78 -28.28 -28.31 24.88
N LEU A 79 -27.69 -29.36 24.31
CA LEU A 79 -27.36 -29.43 22.88
C LEU A 79 -28.61 -29.28 21.99
N MET A 80 -29.73 -29.91 22.36
CA MET A 80 -31.00 -29.81 21.63
C MET A 80 -31.61 -28.41 21.72
N ARG A 81 -31.45 -27.72 22.86
CA ARG A 81 -31.85 -26.31 23.03
C ARG A 81 -30.98 -25.36 22.21
N CYS A 82 -29.66 -25.56 22.20
CA CYS A 82 -28.75 -24.83 21.32
C CYS A 82 -29.06 -25.10 19.84
N PHE A 83 -29.36 -26.35 19.49
CA PHE A 83 -29.78 -26.71 18.14
C PHE A 83 -31.07 -26.00 17.74
N CYS A 84 -32.13 -26.03 18.58
CA CYS A 84 -33.39 -25.30 18.33
C CYS A 84 -33.18 -23.79 18.18
N LEU A 85 -32.30 -23.20 19.00
CA LEU A 85 -31.95 -21.78 18.93
C LEU A 85 -31.30 -21.43 17.58
N VAL A 86 -30.26 -22.16 17.20
CA VAL A 86 -29.54 -21.96 15.93
C VAL A 86 -30.45 -22.26 14.75
N TYR A 87 -31.27 -23.30 14.85
CA TYR A 87 -32.24 -23.70 13.84
C TYR A 87 -33.23 -22.56 13.54
N ARG A 88 -34.02 -22.10 14.52
CA ARG A 88 -35.07 -21.08 14.29
C ARG A 88 -34.50 -19.74 13.86
N THR A 89 -33.35 -19.36 14.39
CA THR A 89 -32.69 -18.10 14.03
C THR A 89 -32.04 -18.13 12.66
N ASN A 90 -31.83 -19.29 12.04
CA ASN A 90 -31.30 -19.40 10.68
C ASN A 90 -32.33 -19.79 9.62
N THR A 91 -33.45 -20.42 10.00
CA THR A 91 -34.48 -20.86 9.04
C THR A 91 -35.56 -19.82 8.77
N PHE A 92 -35.86 -18.93 9.72
CA PHE A 92 -36.92 -17.92 9.54
C PHE A 92 -36.75 -16.98 8.32
N PRO A 93 -35.54 -16.61 7.85
CA PRO A 93 -35.40 -15.77 6.67
C PRO A 93 -35.75 -16.52 5.38
N LEU A 94 -35.67 -17.85 5.39
CA LEU A 94 -35.90 -18.69 4.21
C LEU A 94 -37.39 -18.97 3.97
N ILE A 95 -38.25 -18.72 4.96
CA ILE A 95 -39.66 -19.12 4.96
C ILE A 95 -40.56 -17.89 4.89
N HIS A 96 -41.63 -17.98 4.10
CA HIS A 96 -42.50 -16.84 3.79
C HIS A 96 -43.99 -17.21 3.91
N ALA A 97 -44.80 -16.25 4.35
CA ALA A 97 -46.23 -16.43 4.62
C ALA A 97 -47.08 -16.68 3.35
N GLY A 98 -46.59 -16.26 2.19
CA GLY A 98 -47.30 -16.41 0.93
C GLY A 98 -46.46 -15.97 -0.26
N PHE A 99 -47.01 -16.15 -1.47
CA PHE A 99 -46.31 -15.89 -2.72
C PHE A 99 -45.81 -14.45 -2.82
N PHE A 100 -46.67 -13.46 -2.58
CA PHE A 100 -46.31 -12.04 -2.69
C PHE A 100 -45.19 -11.66 -1.72
N HIS A 101 -45.23 -12.20 -0.49
CA HIS A 101 -44.19 -11.98 0.50
C HIS A 101 -42.85 -12.60 0.05
N ALA A 102 -42.86 -13.84 -0.46
CA ALA A 102 -41.65 -14.49 -1.00
C ALA A 102 -41.09 -13.74 -2.22
N PHE A 103 -41.96 -13.35 -3.16
CA PHE A 103 -41.58 -12.65 -4.38
C PHE A 103 -40.90 -11.30 -4.10
N MET A 104 -41.50 -10.48 -3.24
CA MET A 104 -40.93 -9.17 -2.89
C MET A 104 -39.59 -9.29 -2.14
N ASN A 105 -39.45 -10.29 -1.26
CA ASN A 105 -38.19 -10.55 -0.57
C ASN A 105 -37.11 -11.05 -1.53
N ILE A 106 -37.42 -11.96 -2.45
CA ILE A 106 -36.47 -12.41 -3.49
C ILE A 106 -36.03 -11.23 -4.36
N LEU A 107 -36.99 -10.41 -4.82
CA LEU A 107 -36.71 -9.25 -5.66
C LEU A 107 -35.77 -8.25 -4.96
N ALA A 108 -36.00 -7.98 -3.67
CA ALA A 108 -35.17 -7.05 -2.89
C ALA A 108 -33.81 -7.65 -2.49
N LEU A 109 -33.77 -8.94 -2.15
CA LEU A 109 -32.56 -9.61 -1.66
C LEU A 109 -31.55 -9.89 -2.76
N THR A 110 -32.01 -10.31 -3.95
CA THR A 110 -31.16 -10.78 -5.05
C THR A 110 -30.01 -9.82 -5.39
N PRO A 111 -30.26 -8.52 -5.70
CA PRO A 111 -29.18 -7.61 -6.11
C PRO A 111 -28.21 -7.28 -4.95
N LEU A 112 -28.68 -7.32 -3.71
CA LEU A 112 -27.85 -7.03 -2.54
C LEU A 112 -26.95 -8.22 -2.19
N LEU A 113 -27.52 -9.42 -2.22
CA LEU A 113 -26.82 -10.66 -1.92
C LEU A 113 -25.80 -11.02 -3.02
N GLU A 114 -26.14 -10.79 -4.29
CA GLU A 114 -25.20 -10.89 -5.42
C GLU A 114 -23.96 -10.01 -5.18
N ARG A 115 -24.18 -8.75 -4.82
CA ARG A 115 -23.09 -7.80 -4.55
C ARG A 115 -22.25 -8.22 -3.36
N PHE A 116 -22.89 -8.71 -2.30
CA PHE A 116 -22.22 -9.19 -1.11
C PHE A 116 -21.36 -10.42 -1.40
N GLU A 117 -21.88 -11.40 -2.14
CA GLU A 117 -21.14 -12.61 -2.50
C GLU A 117 -19.97 -12.33 -3.42
N ALA A 118 -20.15 -11.44 -4.40
CA ALA A 118 -19.07 -11.00 -5.26
C ALA A 118 -17.94 -10.31 -4.47
N GLU A 119 -18.24 -9.66 -3.34
CA GLU A 119 -17.26 -8.96 -2.52
C GLU A 119 -16.57 -9.86 -1.48
N HIS A 120 -17.33 -10.78 -0.86
CA HIS A 120 -16.82 -11.56 0.27
C HIS A 120 -16.44 -13.01 -0.11
N GLY A 121 -16.84 -13.48 -1.29
CA GLY A 121 -16.66 -14.85 -1.76
C GLY A 121 -17.81 -15.78 -1.36
N THR A 122 -17.98 -16.88 -2.09
CA THR A 122 -19.10 -17.83 -1.92
C THR A 122 -19.07 -18.51 -0.55
N LEU A 123 -17.92 -19.02 -0.09
CA LEU A 123 -17.82 -19.69 1.21
C LEU A 123 -18.05 -18.74 2.39
N THR A 124 -17.53 -17.51 2.30
CA THR A 124 -17.74 -16.50 3.34
C THR A 124 -19.21 -16.11 3.43
N THR A 125 -19.86 -15.91 2.29
CA THR A 125 -21.29 -15.60 2.22
C THR A 125 -22.11 -16.71 2.83
N LEU A 126 -21.84 -17.97 2.45
CA LEU A 126 -22.51 -19.13 3.02
C LEU A 126 -22.35 -19.20 4.54
N ALA A 127 -21.13 -19.05 5.06
CA ALA A 127 -20.85 -19.13 6.49
C ALA A 127 -21.49 -17.99 7.29
N LEU A 128 -21.52 -16.79 6.72
CA LEU A 128 -22.07 -15.60 7.37
C LEU A 128 -23.61 -15.61 7.41
N PHE A 129 -24.26 -15.98 6.31
CA PHE A 129 -25.72 -16.04 6.21
C PHE A 129 -26.34 -17.28 6.86
N THR A 130 -25.58 -18.37 7.01
CA THR A 130 -25.99 -19.54 7.83
C THR A 130 -25.56 -19.43 9.31
N GLY A 131 -25.00 -18.28 9.71
CA GLY A 131 -24.53 -18.03 11.06
C GLY A 131 -24.77 -16.59 11.50
N PRO A 132 -23.73 -15.78 11.74
CA PRO A 132 -23.84 -14.52 12.48
C PRO A 132 -24.76 -13.47 11.85
N LEU A 133 -24.82 -13.34 10.51
CA LEU A 133 -25.67 -12.34 9.85
C LEU A 133 -27.17 -12.65 9.97
N SER A 134 -27.51 -13.90 10.29
CA SER A 134 -28.89 -14.31 10.52
C SER A 134 -29.19 -14.42 12.01
N THR A 135 -28.31 -15.09 12.76
CA THR A 135 -28.50 -15.37 14.18
C THR A 135 -28.48 -14.11 15.06
N ILE A 136 -27.55 -13.19 14.85
CA ILE A 136 -27.39 -12.04 15.76
C ILE A 136 -28.56 -11.06 15.64
N PRO A 137 -28.99 -10.62 14.44
CA PRO A 137 -30.20 -9.81 14.31
C PRO A 137 -31.45 -10.49 14.89
N ALA A 138 -31.59 -11.80 14.72
CA ALA A 138 -32.71 -12.58 15.25
C ALA A 138 -32.70 -12.66 16.79
N LEU A 139 -31.52 -12.81 17.40
CA LEU A 139 -31.35 -12.76 18.85
C LEU A 139 -31.62 -11.35 19.39
N LEU A 140 -31.17 -10.31 18.69
CA LEU A 140 -31.45 -8.92 19.05
C LEU A 140 -32.96 -8.64 19.03
N TYR A 141 -33.65 -9.05 17.95
CA TYR A 141 -35.10 -8.98 17.86
C TYR A 141 -35.78 -9.71 19.02
N THR A 142 -35.40 -10.97 19.26
CA THR A 142 -35.99 -11.80 20.34
C THR A 142 -35.77 -11.16 21.72
N PHE A 143 -34.57 -10.62 21.96
CA PHE A 143 -34.24 -9.96 23.23
C PHE A 143 -35.09 -8.71 23.46
N VAL A 144 -35.26 -7.87 22.45
CA VAL A 144 -36.09 -6.65 22.58
C VAL A 144 -37.58 -7.01 22.69
N GLU A 145 -38.09 -7.85 21.80
CA GLU A 145 -39.50 -8.24 21.74
C GLU A 145 -39.95 -8.94 23.03
N ARG A 146 -39.18 -9.93 23.51
CA ARG A 146 -39.52 -10.71 24.70
C ARG A 146 -39.01 -10.08 25.99
N GLY A 147 -37.76 -9.63 26.00
CA GLY A 147 -37.09 -9.14 27.20
C GLY A 147 -37.54 -7.74 27.61
N VAL A 148 -37.64 -6.82 26.65
CA VAL A 148 -37.98 -5.41 26.90
C VAL A 148 -39.49 -5.20 26.77
N LEU A 149 -40.09 -5.60 25.65
CA LEU A 149 -41.51 -5.33 25.35
C LEU A 149 -42.47 -6.38 25.92
N ARG A 150 -41.98 -7.53 26.37
CA ARG A 150 -42.77 -8.69 26.86
C ARG A 150 -43.82 -9.18 25.86
N MET A 151 -43.59 -8.97 24.58
CA MET A 151 -44.41 -9.40 23.47
C MET A 151 -43.91 -10.74 22.89
N ASN A 152 -44.66 -11.30 21.93
CA ASN A 152 -44.33 -12.57 21.29
C ASN A 152 -44.77 -12.59 19.83
N THR A 153 -44.48 -11.52 19.10
CA THR A 153 -44.81 -11.44 17.68
C THR A 153 -43.92 -12.40 16.89
N THR A 154 -44.54 -13.30 16.14
CA THR A 154 -43.82 -14.24 15.27
C THR A 154 -43.42 -13.55 13.97
N ILE A 155 -42.16 -13.73 13.54
CA ILE A 155 -41.65 -13.18 12.28
C ILE A 155 -41.10 -14.27 11.36
N LEU A 156 -41.15 -13.99 10.07
CA LEU A 156 -40.70 -14.85 8.99
C LEU A 156 -40.34 -13.98 7.77
N GLY A 157 -39.46 -14.48 6.91
CA GLY A 157 -39.07 -13.84 5.64
C GLY A 157 -37.71 -13.14 5.68
N ALA A 158 -37.11 -13.00 4.50
CA ALA A 158 -35.72 -12.54 4.34
C ALA A 158 -35.51 -11.02 4.57
N SER A 159 -36.54 -10.29 4.98
CA SER A 159 -36.49 -8.82 5.07
C SER A 159 -35.43 -8.32 6.05
N ILE A 160 -35.14 -9.07 7.11
CA ILE A 160 -34.02 -8.75 8.03
C ILE A 160 -32.67 -8.80 7.29
N TRP A 161 -32.47 -9.76 6.39
CA TRP A 161 -31.27 -9.81 5.54
C TRP A 161 -31.21 -8.63 4.57
N VAL A 162 -32.35 -8.27 3.97
CA VAL A 162 -32.45 -7.09 3.09
C VAL A 162 -32.01 -5.83 3.82
N PHE A 163 -32.59 -5.52 4.98
CA PHE A 163 -32.22 -4.31 5.74
C PHE A 163 -30.80 -4.35 6.30
N THR A 164 -30.31 -5.54 6.67
CA THR A 164 -28.90 -5.73 7.06
C THR A 164 -27.97 -5.34 5.91
N LEU A 165 -28.22 -5.83 4.69
CA LEU A 165 -27.41 -5.54 3.52
C LEU A 165 -27.57 -4.08 3.05
N VAL A 166 -28.77 -3.53 3.07
CA VAL A 166 -29.02 -2.11 2.73
C VAL A 166 -28.27 -1.18 3.68
N ALA A 167 -28.25 -1.47 4.99
CA ALA A 167 -27.48 -0.68 5.96
C ALA A 167 -25.96 -0.75 5.69
N MET A 168 -25.43 -1.93 5.35
CA MET A 168 -24.02 -2.06 4.95
C MET A 168 -23.70 -1.22 3.72
N GLU A 169 -24.54 -1.27 2.69
CA GLU A 169 -24.38 -0.50 1.45
C GLU A 169 -24.55 1.00 1.68
N ALA A 170 -25.43 1.43 2.59
CA ALA A 170 -25.59 2.83 2.94
C ALA A 170 -24.36 3.42 3.62
N VAL A 171 -23.67 2.66 4.49
CA VAL A 171 -22.38 3.10 5.08
C VAL A 171 -21.31 3.26 4.00
N LYS A 172 -21.25 2.34 3.02
CA LYS A 172 -20.32 2.46 1.89
C LYS A 172 -20.65 3.67 1.03
N THR A 173 -21.93 3.86 0.72
CA THR A 173 -22.42 4.99 -0.08
C THR A 173 -22.16 6.32 0.62
N TYR A 174 -22.28 6.39 1.95
CA TYR A 174 -21.95 7.59 2.72
C TYR A 174 -20.46 7.96 2.66
N LYS A 175 -19.57 6.98 2.55
CA LYS A 175 -18.13 7.25 2.38
C LYS A 175 -17.80 7.83 1.00
N SER A 176 -18.51 7.43 -0.05
CA SER A 176 -18.27 7.93 -1.41
C SER A 176 -19.09 9.16 -1.76
N ASN A 177 -20.36 9.20 -1.34
CA ASN A 177 -21.33 10.27 -1.56
C ASN A 177 -22.04 10.58 -0.23
N PRO A 178 -21.49 11.48 0.59
CA PRO A 178 -21.99 11.70 1.95
C PRO A 178 -23.39 12.32 2.00
N TYR A 179 -23.79 13.08 0.97
CA TYR A 179 -25.08 13.77 0.92
C TYR A 179 -25.79 13.53 -0.41
N PHE A 180 -27.12 13.39 -0.38
CA PHE A 180 -27.96 13.55 -1.56
C PHE A 180 -28.71 14.88 -1.48
N MET A 181 -28.80 15.57 -2.61
CA MET A 181 -29.47 16.87 -2.72
C MET A 181 -30.96 16.66 -2.94
N LEU A 182 -31.79 17.18 -2.04
CA LEU A 182 -33.25 17.23 -2.22
C LEU A 182 -33.67 18.70 -2.23
N GLY A 183 -33.81 19.27 -3.43
CA GLY A 183 -33.91 20.71 -3.63
C GLY A 183 -32.62 21.41 -3.20
N THR A 184 -32.71 22.27 -2.18
CA THR A 184 -31.56 23.00 -1.60
C THR A 184 -30.98 22.35 -0.34
N THR A 185 -31.60 21.29 0.18
CA THR A 185 -31.23 20.70 1.48
C THR A 185 -30.35 19.47 1.28
N GLN A 186 -29.23 19.41 2.01
CA GLN A 186 -28.31 18.27 2.04
C GLN A 186 -28.78 17.24 3.06
N ILE A 187 -29.12 16.03 2.61
CA ILE A 187 -29.52 14.93 3.48
C ILE A 187 -28.41 13.86 3.49
N PRO A 188 -27.87 13.47 4.65
CA PRO A 188 -26.87 12.42 4.74
C PRO A 188 -27.37 11.09 4.14
N THR A 189 -26.59 10.48 3.25
CA THR A 189 -26.99 9.24 2.56
C THR A 189 -27.09 8.03 3.49
N TRP A 190 -26.39 8.04 4.64
CA TRP A 190 -26.52 6.99 5.65
C TRP A 190 -27.92 6.92 6.28
N ILE A 191 -28.75 7.98 6.19
CA ILE A 191 -30.10 8.00 6.75
C ILE A 191 -31.10 7.23 5.85
N THR A 192 -30.75 6.99 4.58
CA THR A 192 -31.65 6.38 3.58
C THR A 192 -32.31 5.06 4.02
N PRO A 193 -31.63 4.12 4.71
CA PRO A 193 -32.27 2.87 5.16
C PRO A 193 -33.33 3.09 6.25
N PHE A 194 -33.19 4.10 7.11
CA PHE A 194 -34.20 4.43 8.12
C PHE A 194 -35.48 4.96 7.47
N VAL A 195 -35.34 5.80 6.44
CA VAL A 195 -36.47 6.27 5.64
C VAL A 195 -37.16 5.10 4.94
N MET A 196 -36.39 4.15 4.40
CA MET A 196 -36.95 2.93 3.79
C MET A 196 -37.72 2.07 4.81
N VAL A 197 -37.20 1.88 6.03
CA VAL A 197 -37.93 1.14 7.08
C VAL A 197 -39.24 1.81 7.44
N LEU A 198 -39.24 3.14 7.61
CA LEU A 198 -40.45 3.91 7.91
C LEU A 198 -41.48 3.76 6.77
N PHE A 199 -41.05 3.91 5.53
CA PHE A 199 -41.88 3.79 4.35
C PHE A 199 -42.48 2.38 4.19
N VAL A 200 -41.67 1.33 4.34
CA VAL A 200 -42.12 -0.07 4.26
C VAL A 200 -43.09 -0.40 5.38
N SER A 201 -42.88 0.12 6.59
CA SER A 201 -43.75 -0.13 7.74
C SER A 201 -45.12 0.54 7.63
N VAL A 202 -45.22 1.64 6.87
CA VAL A 202 -46.49 2.31 6.56
C VAL A 202 -47.21 1.63 5.39
N LEU A 203 -46.49 1.23 4.34
CA LEU A 203 -47.12 0.74 3.11
C LEU A 203 -47.38 -0.77 3.09
N VAL A 204 -46.61 -1.57 3.83
CA VAL A 204 -46.73 -3.02 3.84
C VAL A 204 -47.29 -3.48 5.19
N PRO A 205 -48.61 -3.73 5.27
CA PRO A 205 -49.24 -4.17 6.52
C PRO A 205 -48.68 -5.52 6.97
N ASN A 206 -48.61 -5.73 8.28
CA ASN A 206 -48.07 -6.95 8.91
C ASN A 206 -46.55 -7.18 8.73
N THR A 207 -45.76 -6.12 8.52
CA THR A 207 -44.29 -6.18 8.58
C THR A 207 -43.77 -5.89 9.99
N SER A 208 -42.63 -6.51 10.36
CA SER A 208 -42.01 -6.29 11.67
C SER A 208 -41.06 -5.10 11.63
N PHE A 209 -41.56 -3.91 11.99
CA PHE A 209 -40.75 -2.70 12.15
C PHE A 209 -39.54 -2.97 13.06
N LEU A 210 -39.76 -3.64 14.20
CA LEU A 210 -38.70 -3.98 15.14
C LEU A 210 -37.65 -4.91 14.51
N GLY A 211 -38.07 -5.92 13.75
CA GLY A 211 -37.15 -6.82 13.04
C GLY A 211 -36.28 -6.08 12.02
N HIS A 212 -36.86 -5.12 11.28
CA HIS A 212 -36.11 -4.30 10.33
C HIS A 212 -35.10 -3.38 11.01
N ILE A 213 -35.46 -2.74 12.13
CA ILE A 213 -34.53 -1.94 12.94
C ILE A 213 -33.39 -2.80 13.49
N CYS A 214 -33.66 -4.04 13.92
CA CYS A 214 -32.62 -4.96 14.37
C CYS A 214 -31.64 -5.34 13.23
N GLY A 215 -32.16 -5.55 12.02
CA GLY A 215 -31.34 -5.73 10.82
C GLY A 215 -30.48 -4.50 10.50
N LEU A 216 -31.07 -3.29 10.55
CA LEU A 216 -30.33 -2.05 10.35
C LEU A 216 -29.19 -1.88 11.36
N ALA A 217 -29.47 -2.02 12.66
CA ALA A 217 -28.50 -1.83 13.73
C ALA A 217 -27.27 -2.73 13.54
N PHE A 218 -27.50 -4.00 13.23
CA PHE A 218 -26.44 -4.96 12.97
C PHE A 218 -25.70 -4.65 11.65
N GLY A 219 -26.42 -4.30 10.58
CA GLY A 219 -25.83 -3.93 9.30
C GLY A 219 -24.95 -2.68 9.37
N TYR A 220 -25.32 -1.66 10.16
CA TYR A 220 -24.47 -0.50 10.43
C TYR A 220 -23.21 -0.88 11.21
N GLY A 221 -23.34 -1.71 12.24
CA GLY A 221 -22.19 -2.22 13.01
C GLY A 221 -21.18 -2.97 12.12
N TRP A 222 -21.67 -3.72 11.14
CA TRP A 222 -20.83 -4.36 10.13
C TRP A 222 -20.20 -3.36 9.16
N GLY A 223 -21.01 -2.45 8.58
CA GLY A 223 -20.56 -1.45 7.62
C GLY A 223 -19.50 -0.49 8.18
N LEU A 224 -19.59 -0.16 9.47
CA LEU A 224 -18.59 0.65 10.19
C LEU A 224 -17.31 -0.13 10.53
N GLY A 225 -17.34 -1.47 10.44
CA GLY A 225 -16.18 -2.33 10.63
C GLY A 225 -16.05 -2.97 12.02
N TYR A 226 -16.96 -2.66 12.96
CA TYR A 226 -16.91 -3.18 14.33
C TYR A 226 -17.16 -4.69 14.42
N LEU A 227 -17.87 -5.27 13.45
CA LEU A 227 -18.28 -6.68 13.46
C LEU A 227 -17.46 -7.58 12.53
N LYS A 228 -16.37 -7.08 11.93
CA LYS A 228 -15.54 -7.83 10.97
C LYS A 228 -14.89 -9.09 11.55
N PHE A 229 -14.70 -9.16 12.87
CA PHE A 229 -14.16 -10.33 13.56
C PHE A 229 -15.07 -11.57 13.46
N LEU A 230 -16.36 -11.41 13.13
CA LEU A 230 -17.30 -12.50 12.92
C LEU A 230 -17.07 -13.24 11.59
N ALA A 231 -16.28 -12.68 10.68
CA ALA A 231 -15.93 -13.34 9.43
C ALA A 231 -15.06 -14.59 9.70
N PRO A 232 -15.35 -15.73 9.04
CA PRO A 232 -14.54 -16.93 9.19
C PRO A 232 -13.08 -16.68 8.77
N PRO A 233 -12.11 -17.35 9.43
CA PRO A 233 -10.69 -17.14 9.14
C PRO A 233 -10.33 -17.61 7.72
N GLU A 234 -9.71 -16.73 6.94
CA GLU A 234 -9.41 -16.98 5.52
C GLU A 234 -8.55 -18.23 5.29
N ARG A 235 -7.65 -18.55 6.23
CA ARG A 235 -6.82 -19.77 6.17
C ARG A 235 -7.68 -21.04 6.11
N ALA A 236 -8.76 -21.09 6.88
CA ALA A 236 -9.66 -22.25 6.88
C ALA A 236 -10.45 -22.31 5.58
N LEU A 237 -10.94 -21.16 5.09
CA LEU A 237 -11.67 -21.10 3.82
C LEU A 237 -10.81 -21.54 2.63
N ARG A 238 -9.57 -21.03 2.53
CA ARG A 238 -8.61 -21.43 1.49
C ARG A 238 -8.27 -22.92 1.56
N TRP A 239 -8.13 -23.47 2.78
CA TRP A 239 -7.91 -24.91 2.95
C TRP A 239 -9.09 -25.74 2.42
N ILE A 240 -10.34 -25.33 2.71
CA ILE A 240 -11.54 -26.01 2.19
C ILE A 240 -11.60 -25.89 0.66
N GLU A 241 -11.40 -24.68 0.14
CA GLU A 241 -11.48 -24.39 -1.30
C GLU A 241 -10.44 -25.19 -2.09
N GLY A 242 -9.19 -25.20 -1.64
CA GLY A 242 -8.09 -25.96 -2.26
C GLY A 242 -8.28 -27.47 -2.15
N LYS A 243 -8.73 -27.98 -0.99
CA LYS A 243 -8.94 -29.42 -0.78
C LYS A 243 -10.10 -29.98 -1.63
N LEU A 244 -11.15 -29.19 -1.84
CA LEU A 244 -12.33 -29.61 -2.60
C LEU A 244 -12.28 -29.23 -4.08
N ASN A 245 -11.27 -28.45 -4.51
CA ASN A 245 -11.14 -27.88 -5.85
C ASN A 245 -12.43 -27.21 -6.33
N LEU A 246 -13.00 -26.33 -5.50
CA LEU A 246 -14.34 -25.77 -5.74
C LEU A 246 -14.40 -24.89 -6.99
N LEU A 247 -13.35 -24.11 -7.26
CA LEU A 247 -13.28 -23.23 -8.42
C LEU A 247 -13.28 -23.99 -9.76
N GLY A 248 -12.67 -25.18 -9.80
CA GLY A 248 -12.68 -26.05 -10.99
C GLY A 248 -13.96 -26.88 -11.15
N ARG A 249 -14.75 -27.06 -10.09
CA ARG A 249 -15.92 -27.97 -10.07
C ARG A 249 -17.26 -27.27 -10.12
N LEU A 250 -17.36 -26.07 -9.56
CA LEU A 250 -18.62 -25.37 -9.39
C LEU A 250 -18.68 -24.12 -10.28
N PRO A 251 -19.54 -24.11 -11.31
CA PRO A 251 -19.70 -22.92 -12.14
C PRO A 251 -20.30 -21.77 -11.33
N HIS A 252 -19.83 -20.55 -11.59
CA HIS A 252 -20.23 -19.32 -10.87
C HIS A 252 -19.89 -19.29 -9.38
N TYR A 253 -18.94 -20.12 -8.94
CA TYR A 253 -18.33 -20.03 -7.62
C TYR A 253 -17.35 -18.84 -7.57
N VAL A 254 -17.44 -18.01 -6.52
CA VAL A 254 -16.57 -16.85 -6.29
C VAL A 254 -15.50 -17.24 -5.25
N SER A 255 -14.23 -17.24 -5.67
CA SER A 255 -13.13 -17.66 -4.81
C SER A 255 -12.83 -16.70 -3.68
N VAL A 256 -12.25 -17.23 -2.61
CA VAL A 256 -11.70 -16.41 -1.52
C VAL A 256 -10.56 -15.52 -2.02
N ASP A 257 -9.84 -15.92 -3.08
CA ASP A 257 -8.73 -15.14 -3.64
C ASP A 257 -9.19 -14.00 -4.57
N GLN A 258 -10.36 -14.11 -5.21
CA GLN A 258 -10.99 -13.00 -5.95
C GLN A 258 -11.29 -11.78 -5.05
N LYS A 259 -11.50 -11.99 -3.74
CA LYS A 259 -11.60 -10.93 -2.72
C LYS A 259 -10.36 -10.03 -2.65
N THR A 260 -9.19 -10.58 -2.99
CA THR A 260 -7.91 -9.86 -2.97
C THR A 260 -7.56 -9.25 -4.33
N TYR A 261 -8.22 -9.73 -5.41
CA TYR A 261 -7.74 -9.52 -6.78
C TYR A 261 -8.80 -9.08 -7.80
N GLY A 262 -10.05 -8.81 -7.44
CA GLY A 262 -11.07 -8.52 -8.45
C GLY A 262 -12.29 -7.77 -7.97
N ARG A 263 -12.14 -6.46 -7.68
CA ARG A 263 -13.23 -5.49 -7.91
C ARG A 263 -12.82 -4.02 -7.97
N TYR A 264 -11.60 -3.65 -7.62
CA TYR A 264 -11.17 -2.24 -7.63
C TYR A 264 -10.61 -1.75 -8.97
N GLY A 265 -10.85 -2.45 -10.10
CA GLY A 265 -10.23 -2.11 -11.39
C GLY A 265 -11.01 -2.52 -12.64
N ASN A 266 -12.35 -2.44 -12.65
CA ASN A 266 -13.14 -2.66 -13.88
C ASN A 266 -13.19 -1.43 -14.81
N ALA A 267 -12.51 -0.33 -14.48
CA ALA A 267 -12.46 0.85 -15.34
C ALA A 267 -11.63 0.63 -16.62
N LEU A 268 -10.57 -0.19 -16.53
CA LEU A 268 -9.61 -0.40 -17.63
C LEU A 268 -10.09 -1.41 -18.68
N LEU A 269 -11.09 -2.25 -18.35
CA LEU A 269 -11.59 -3.32 -19.22
C LEU A 269 -10.46 -4.12 -19.91
N PRO A 270 -9.48 -4.63 -19.13
CA PRO A 270 -8.26 -5.22 -19.69
C PRO A 270 -8.58 -6.43 -20.57
N GLY A 271 -7.99 -6.47 -21.76
CA GLY A 271 -8.10 -7.59 -22.69
C GLY A 271 -9.49 -7.84 -23.29
N GLN A 272 -10.42 -6.88 -23.19
CA GLN A 272 -11.77 -7.02 -23.77
C GLN A 272 -11.82 -6.76 -25.29
N VAL A 273 -10.74 -6.21 -25.85
CA VAL A 273 -10.67 -5.86 -27.28
C VAL A 273 -9.69 -6.78 -27.99
N HIS A 274 -10.10 -7.27 -29.16
CA HIS A 274 -9.19 -8.00 -30.05
C HIS A 274 -8.13 -7.05 -30.62
N THR A 275 -6.88 -7.44 -30.48
CA THR A 275 -5.72 -6.76 -31.07
C THR A 275 -5.51 -7.28 -32.48
N TYR A 276 -5.21 -6.37 -33.41
CA TYR A 276 -5.04 -6.72 -34.82
C TYR A 276 -3.61 -6.51 -35.33
N PHE A 277 -2.68 -6.11 -34.45
CA PHE A 277 -1.28 -5.95 -34.79
C PHE A 277 -0.62 -7.30 -35.18
N ALA A 278 -0.53 -7.57 -36.48
CA ALA A 278 0.02 -8.79 -37.07
C ALA A 278 0.21 -8.66 -38.59
N GLY A 279 0.73 -9.72 -39.23
CA GLY A 279 0.71 -9.87 -40.70
C GLY A 279 1.61 -8.88 -41.41
N SER A 280 1.03 -8.00 -42.24
CA SER A 280 1.80 -7.03 -43.04
C SER A 280 2.64 -6.07 -42.21
N ASP A 281 2.22 -5.80 -40.98
CA ASP A 281 2.95 -4.91 -40.06
C ASP A 281 4.30 -5.50 -39.62
N GLN A 282 4.48 -6.82 -39.71
CA GLN A 282 5.77 -7.47 -39.48
C GLN A 282 6.82 -7.08 -40.53
N ASN A 283 6.41 -6.87 -41.79
CA ASN A 283 7.32 -6.41 -42.85
C ASN A 283 7.73 -4.96 -42.62
N VAL A 284 6.79 -4.13 -42.15
CA VAL A 284 7.07 -2.73 -41.78
C VAL A 284 8.05 -2.67 -40.62
N PHE A 285 7.83 -3.49 -39.59
CA PHE A 285 8.74 -3.62 -38.46
C PHE A 285 10.14 -4.01 -38.88
N ARG A 286 10.29 -5.02 -39.75
CA ARG A 286 11.59 -5.44 -40.28
C ARG A 286 12.28 -4.32 -41.06
N GLY A 287 11.52 -3.54 -41.83
CA GLY A 287 12.04 -2.36 -42.52
C GLY A 287 12.61 -1.33 -41.56
N TYR A 288 11.82 -0.89 -40.56
CA TYR A 288 12.30 0.07 -39.56
C TYR A 288 13.46 -0.48 -38.73
N LYS A 289 13.46 -1.77 -38.41
CA LYS A 289 14.56 -2.42 -37.70
C LYS A 289 15.86 -2.35 -38.49
N HIS A 290 15.83 -2.64 -39.79
CA HIS A 290 17.00 -2.51 -40.66
C HIS A 290 17.53 -1.06 -40.69
N GLU A 291 16.64 -0.07 -40.73
CA GLU A 291 17.04 1.35 -40.66
C GLU A 291 17.63 1.72 -39.29
N VAL A 292 17.06 1.22 -38.19
CA VAL A 292 17.58 1.43 -36.83
C VAL A 292 18.96 0.78 -36.66
N ASP A 293 19.14 -0.43 -37.16
CA ASP A 293 20.43 -1.14 -37.14
C ASP A 293 21.48 -0.39 -37.99
N ALA A 294 21.08 0.23 -39.11
CA ALA A 294 21.98 1.02 -39.95
C ALA A 294 22.46 2.32 -39.28
N LEU A 295 21.76 2.80 -38.25
CA LEU A 295 22.11 3.98 -37.47
C LEU A 295 22.89 3.63 -36.19
N GLU A 296 23.26 2.36 -36.00
CA GLU A 296 24.08 1.94 -34.89
C GLU A 296 25.47 2.60 -34.96
N GLY A 297 25.77 3.47 -33.98
CA GLY A 297 27.06 4.18 -33.89
C GLY A 297 27.05 5.61 -34.44
N GLU A 298 25.97 6.01 -35.11
CA GLU A 298 25.77 7.40 -35.54
C GLU A 298 25.53 8.34 -34.35
N SER A 299 25.73 9.65 -34.56
CA SER A 299 25.50 10.63 -33.50
C SER A 299 24.00 10.76 -33.17
N ASN A 300 23.67 11.16 -31.94
CA ASN A 300 22.27 11.34 -31.53
C ASN A 300 21.51 12.34 -32.43
N ILE A 301 22.18 13.34 -32.99
CA ILE A 301 21.59 14.32 -33.91
C ILE A 301 21.23 13.63 -35.24
N GLU A 302 22.14 12.85 -35.82
CA GLU A 302 21.91 12.11 -37.08
C GLU A 302 20.81 11.05 -36.91
N VAL A 303 20.79 10.35 -35.78
CA VAL A 303 19.70 9.44 -35.41
C VAL A 303 18.37 10.20 -35.40
N ASN A 304 18.31 11.36 -34.72
CA ASN A 304 17.09 12.17 -34.67
C ASN A 304 16.68 12.72 -36.04
N ASP A 305 17.63 13.07 -36.92
CA ASP A 305 17.35 13.49 -38.30
C ASP A 305 16.60 12.41 -39.08
N LYS A 306 17.01 11.15 -38.92
CA LYS A 306 16.34 10.02 -39.57
C LYS A 306 15.03 9.65 -38.92
N LEU A 307 14.94 9.65 -37.59
CA LEU A 307 13.69 9.41 -36.89
C LEU A 307 12.63 10.47 -37.22
N GLU A 308 13.04 11.73 -37.38
CA GLU A 308 12.15 12.82 -37.80
C GLU A 308 11.59 12.59 -39.21
N GLU A 309 12.44 12.12 -40.15
CA GLU A 309 12.01 11.73 -41.49
C GLU A 309 10.92 10.64 -41.43
N PHE A 310 11.12 9.60 -40.61
CA PHE A 310 10.16 8.50 -40.47
C PHE A 310 8.83 8.91 -39.84
N PHE A 311 8.86 9.74 -38.80
CA PHE A 311 7.63 10.23 -38.17
C PHE A 311 6.87 11.19 -39.09
N LYS A 312 7.56 12.08 -39.81
CA LYS A 312 6.94 12.97 -40.80
C LYS A 312 6.36 12.19 -41.99
N ALA A 313 7.07 11.18 -42.49
CA ALA A 313 6.57 10.29 -43.54
C ALA A 313 5.30 9.52 -43.10
N SER A 314 5.14 9.29 -41.81
CA SER A 314 3.93 8.70 -41.21
C SER A 314 2.80 9.73 -40.97
N GLY A 315 3.01 11.00 -41.29
CA GLY A 315 2.03 12.07 -41.16
C GLY A 315 1.81 12.56 -39.73
N LEU A 316 2.83 12.45 -38.87
CA LEU A 316 2.79 12.91 -37.48
C LEU A 316 3.50 14.27 -37.33
N LYS A 317 3.08 15.07 -36.34
CA LYS A 317 3.79 16.30 -35.96
C LYS A 317 4.97 15.93 -35.07
N VAL A 318 6.15 16.43 -35.39
CA VAL A 318 7.40 16.07 -34.73
C VAL A 318 8.03 17.30 -34.07
N ALA A 319 8.66 17.09 -32.93
CA ALA A 319 9.43 18.09 -32.22
C ALA A 319 10.68 17.45 -31.59
N ARG A 320 11.66 18.30 -31.27
CA ARG A 320 12.90 17.93 -30.61
C ARG A 320 13.13 18.78 -29.38
N GLN A 321 13.96 18.30 -28.48
CA GLN A 321 14.32 18.99 -27.25
C GLN A 321 15.77 18.67 -26.88
N LYS A 322 16.61 19.70 -26.75
CA LYS A 322 17.97 19.54 -26.22
C LYS A 322 18.00 19.65 -24.70
N TYR A 323 18.90 18.91 -24.08
CA TYR A 323 19.12 18.95 -22.65
C TYR A 323 20.60 18.75 -22.30
N GLU A 324 21.02 19.36 -21.19
CA GLU A 324 22.35 19.22 -20.59
C GLU A 324 22.23 19.19 -19.05
N TYR A 325 22.67 18.09 -18.42
CA TYR A 325 22.83 17.98 -16.98
C TYR A 325 24.30 17.89 -16.61
N LYS A 326 24.68 18.44 -15.46
CA LYS A 326 26.03 18.33 -14.90
C LYS A 326 25.96 17.65 -13.55
N SER A 327 26.68 16.55 -13.38
CA SER A 327 26.74 15.84 -12.11
C SER A 327 28.08 15.13 -11.94
N ALA A 328 28.64 15.17 -10.72
CA ALA A 328 29.92 14.55 -10.37
C ALA A 328 31.08 14.86 -11.35
N GLY A 329 31.09 16.05 -11.96
CA GLY A 329 32.11 16.49 -12.92
C GLY A 329 31.90 16.00 -14.36
N GLU A 330 30.87 15.20 -14.61
CA GLU A 330 30.46 14.73 -15.94
C GLU A 330 29.31 15.59 -16.49
N THR A 331 29.23 15.68 -17.83
CA THR A 331 28.14 16.38 -18.51
C THR A 331 27.33 15.38 -19.32
N TYR A 332 26.05 15.26 -19.00
CA TYR A 332 25.09 14.39 -19.65
C TYR A 332 24.24 15.24 -20.58
N SER A 333 24.44 15.10 -21.89
CA SER A 333 23.72 15.91 -22.88
C SER A 333 23.17 15.05 -24.00
N GLY A 334 22.07 15.52 -24.58
CA GLY A 334 21.42 14.84 -25.69
C GLY A 334 20.27 15.65 -26.25
N GLU A 335 19.65 15.10 -27.28
CA GLU A 335 18.46 15.63 -27.92
C GLU A 335 17.40 14.52 -27.97
N ASN A 336 16.26 14.78 -27.34
CA ASN A 336 15.09 13.92 -27.41
C ASN A 336 14.29 14.27 -28.67
N ILE A 337 13.66 13.26 -29.28
CA ILE A 337 12.71 13.44 -30.38
C ILE A 337 11.36 12.83 -30.01
N TYR A 338 10.28 13.54 -30.32
CA TYR A 338 8.94 13.02 -30.08
C TYR A 338 7.95 13.43 -31.17
N ALA A 339 6.94 12.60 -31.36
CA ALA A 339 5.88 12.82 -32.32
C ALA A 339 4.50 12.72 -31.64
N ILE A 340 3.56 13.57 -32.06
CA ILE A 340 2.20 13.61 -31.50
C ILE A 340 1.19 13.13 -32.55
N LEU A 341 0.42 12.11 -32.18
CA LEU A 341 -0.79 11.69 -32.84
C LEU A 341 -2.00 12.31 -32.12
N HIS A 342 -2.64 13.28 -32.75
CA HIS A 342 -3.90 13.82 -32.24
C HIS A 342 -5.04 12.81 -32.37
N ALA A 343 -5.81 12.66 -31.30
CA ALA A 343 -6.89 11.71 -31.18
C ALA A 343 -8.05 12.05 -32.13
N PRO A 344 -8.50 11.14 -33.01
CA PRO A 344 -9.61 11.43 -33.92
C PRO A 344 -10.96 11.63 -33.20
N ARG A 345 -11.11 11.13 -31.97
CA ARG A 345 -12.35 11.22 -31.17
C ARG A 345 -12.18 12.02 -29.87
N GLY A 346 -11.00 12.61 -29.65
CA GLY A 346 -10.68 13.38 -28.45
C GLY A 346 -10.68 14.87 -28.71
N ASP A 347 -10.75 15.64 -27.63
CA ASP A 347 -10.60 17.10 -27.62
C ASP A 347 -9.16 17.56 -27.33
N ALA A 348 -8.20 16.62 -27.39
CA ALA A 348 -6.78 16.82 -27.09
C ALA A 348 -6.49 17.30 -25.65
N THR A 349 -7.40 17.06 -24.70
CA THR A 349 -7.22 17.41 -23.27
C THR A 349 -6.40 16.40 -22.48
N GLU A 350 -6.24 15.19 -23.01
CA GLU A 350 -5.52 14.08 -22.37
C GLU A 350 -4.60 13.38 -23.36
N ALA A 351 -3.46 12.88 -22.87
CA ALA A 351 -2.47 12.18 -23.69
C ALA A 351 -1.90 10.93 -23.01
N ILE A 352 -1.44 9.97 -23.80
CA ILE A 352 -0.74 8.74 -23.38
C ILE A 352 0.62 8.71 -24.08
N VAL A 353 1.67 8.28 -23.37
CA VAL A 353 3.04 8.28 -23.91
C VAL A 353 3.53 6.85 -24.19
N LEU A 354 4.05 6.63 -25.39
CA LEU A 354 4.85 5.45 -25.75
C LEU A 354 6.31 5.85 -25.83
N VAL A 355 7.15 5.30 -24.94
CA VAL A 355 8.57 5.64 -24.87
C VAL A 355 9.42 4.49 -25.37
N GLY A 356 10.43 4.79 -26.19
CA GLY A 356 11.51 3.87 -26.51
C GLY A 356 12.82 4.61 -26.47
N ALA A 357 13.61 4.43 -25.41
CA ALA A 357 14.95 4.99 -25.34
C ALA A 357 15.85 4.35 -26.40
N TRP A 358 16.72 5.13 -27.04
CA TRP A 358 17.68 4.63 -28.03
C TRP A 358 18.67 3.64 -27.40
N ARG A 359 19.20 3.99 -26.23
CA ARG A 359 19.98 3.09 -25.38
C ARG A 359 19.21 2.72 -24.12
N ASN A 360 19.23 1.44 -23.76
CA ASN A 360 18.65 0.96 -22.52
C ASN A 360 19.54 1.29 -21.30
N VAL A 361 19.12 0.88 -20.10
CA VAL A 361 19.87 1.11 -18.84
C VAL A 361 21.22 0.36 -18.81
N GLU A 362 21.37 -0.68 -19.64
CA GLU A 362 22.61 -1.47 -19.77
C GLU A 362 23.49 -0.95 -20.93
N GLU A 363 23.19 0.24 -21.47
CA GLU A 363 23.87 0.91 -22.59
C GLU A 363 23.79 0.17 -23.94
N GLU A 364 22.92 -0.84 -24.04
CA GLU A 364 22.66 -1.58 -25.26
C GLU A 364 21.68 -0.82 -26.17
N LEU A 365 21.86 -0.95 -27.48
CA LEU A 365 20.94 -0.40 -28.47
C LEU A 365 19.57 -1.09 -28.35
N ASN A 366 18.51 -0.31 -28.13
CA ASN A 366 17.14 -0.78 -28.04
C ASN A 366 16.54 -1.06 -29.44
N ARG A 367 17.18 -1.96 -30.19
CA ARG A 367 16.95 -2.22 -31.62
C ARG A 367 15.48 -2.47 -31.93
N SER A 368 14.92 -3.51 -31.30
CA SER A 368 13.54 -3.93 -31.55
C SER A 368 12.54 -2.99 -30.86
N GLY A 369 12.91 -2.34 -29.76
CA GLY A 369 12.03 -1.39 -29.07
C GLY A 369 11.76 -0.13 -29.88
N VAL A 370 12.80 0.54 -30.38
CA VAL A 370 12.65 1.76 -31.21
C VAL A 370 11.94 1.43 -32.53
N ALA A 371 12.27 0.30 -33.16
CA ALA A 371 11.57 -0.17 -34.36
C ALA A 371 10.08 -0.45 -34.09
N LEU A 372 9.73 -1.00 -32.92
CA LEU A 372 8.33 -1.18 -32.50
C LEU A 372 7.63 0.17 -32.29
N VAL A 373 8.27 1.17 -31.67
CA VAL A 373 7.70 2.52 -31.51
C VAL A 373 7.34 3.11 -32.88
N LEU A 374 8.26 3.07 -33.85
CA LEU A 374 8.02 3.58 -35.21
C LEU A 374 6.88 2.82 -35.91
N THR A 375 6.88 1.49 -35.79
CA THR A 375 5.85 0.65 -36.41
C THR A 375 4.47 0.89 -35.80
N LEU A 376 4.40 0.99 -34.47
CA LEU A 376 3.16 1.28 -33.74
C LEU A 376 2.67 2.70 -34.01
N ALA A 377 3.56 3.67 -34.18
CA ALA A 377 3.19 5.03 -34.56
C ALA A 377 2.45 5.07 -35.91
N ARG A 378 3.02 4.40 -36.91
CA ARG A 378 2.36 4.23 -38.22
C ARG A 378 1.07 3.42 -38.12
N TYR A 379 1.05 2.37 -37.29
CA TYR A 379 -0.12 1.52 -37.10
C TYR A 379 -1.27 2.28 -36.44
N PHE A 380 -1.05 2.95 -35.30
CA PHE A 380 -2.06 3.70 -34.54
C PHE A 380 -2.66 4.84 -35.35
N LYS A 381 -1.88 5.51 -36.21
CA LYS A 381 -2.37 6.55 -37.11
C LYS A 381 -3.49 6.08 -38.04
N ARG A 382 -3.51 4.80 -38.43
CA ARG A 382 -4.55 4.22 -39.32
C ARG A 382 -5.88 3.98 -38.61
N TRP A 383 -5.91 3.98 -37.28
CA TRP A 383 -7.11 3.69 -36.50
C TRP A 383 -7.79 4.97 -36.00
N SER A 384 -9.12 4.99 -36.08
CA SER A 384 -9.94 6.14 -35.67
C SER A 384 -10.54 6.02 -34.27
N LEU A 385 -10.03 5.11 -33.44
CA LEU A 385 -10.63 4.75 -32.14
C LEU A 385 -10.10 5.55 -30.95
N TRP A 386 -8.99 6.26 -31.12
CA TRP A 386 -8.32 6.97 -30.04
C TRP A 386 -9.13 8.18 -29.60
N SER A 387 -9.34 8.29 -28.29
CA SER A 387 -9.96 9.42 -27.60
C SER A 387 -8.95 10.26 -26.82
N LYS A 388 -7.73 9.77 -26.64
CA LYS A 388 -6.60 10.52 -26.07
C LYS A 388 -5.48 10.67 -27.10
N ASP A 389 -4.78 11.79 -27.04
CA ASP A 389 -3.60 12.00 -27.89
C ASP A 389 -2.53 10.97 -27.53
N ILE A 390 -1.75 10.55 -28.51
CA ILE A 390 -0.66 9.60 -28.29
C ILE A 390 0.67 10.27 -28.63
N ILE A 391 1.58 10.29 -27.67
CA ILE A 391 2.92 10.83 -27.82
C ILE A 391 3.89 9.66 -27.99
N PHE A 392 4.63 9.64 -29.09
CA PHE A 392 5.73 8.70 -29.31
C PHE A 392 7.03 9.41 -28.98
N LEU A 393 7.71 9.00 -27.92
CA LEU A 393 8.92 9.61 -27.39
C LEU A 393 10.11 8.67 -27.59
N VAL A 394 11.15 9.15 -28.25
CA VAL A 394 12.45 8.49 -28.35
C VAL A 394 13.50 9.38 -27.69
N THR A 395 14.07 8.88 -26.59
CA THR A 395 15.10 9.58 -25.83
C THR A 395 16.48 9.05 -26.20
N ALA A 396 17.51 9.89 -26.08
CA ALA A 396 18.89 9.48 -26.39
C ALA A 396 19.39 8.36 -25.45
N ASP A 397 19.00 8.43 -24.18
CA ASP A 397 19.35 7.50 -23.11
C ASP A 397 18.09 7.08 -22.33
N SER A 398 18.29 6.22 -21.32
CA SER A 398 17.20 5.73 -20.46
C SER A 398 17.07 6.46 -19.12
N THR A 399 17.92 7.46 -18.85
CA THR A 399 18.08 8.06 -17.52
C THR A 399 17.83 9.57 -17.52
N ALA A 400 18.65 10.37 -18.21
CA ALA A 400 18.55 11.83 -18.19
C ALA A 400 17.51 12.38 -19.18
N GLY A 401 17.47 11.83 -20.39
CA GLY A 401 16.56 12.23 -21.46
C GLY A 401 15.08 12.14 -21.10
N PRO A 402 14.59 11.01 -20.55
CA PRO A 402 13.21 10.92 -20.09
C PRO A 402 12.88 11.95 -19.01
N GLN A 403 13.81 12.19 -18.07
CA GLN A 403 13.63 13.19 -17.01
C GLN A 403 13.52 14.61 -17.58
N ALA A 404 14.45 15.01 -18.45
CA ALA A 404 14.44 16.32 -19.10
C ALA A 404 13.15 16.57 -19.89
N TRP A 405 12.63 15.54 -20.56
CA TRP A 405 11.39 15.66 -21.32
C TRP A 405 10.17 15.85 -20.42
N VAL A 406 10.05 15.05 -19.35
CA VAL A 406 8.91 15.13 -18.42
C VAL A 406 8.94 16.44 -17.62
N ASP A 407 10.12 16.89 -17.19
CA ASP A 407 10.31 18.18 -16.49
C ASP A 407 9.91 19.35 -17.41
N ALA A 408 10.25 19.29 -18.69
CA ALA A 408 9.85 20.32 -19.66
C ALA A 408 8.37 20.25 -20.02
N TYR A 409 7.77 19.05 -20.00
CA TYR A 409 6.32 18.89 -20.20
C TYR A 409 5.52 19.62 -19.12
N HIS A 410 5.98 19.54 -17.87
CA HIS A 410 5.33 20.15 -16.70
C HIS A 410 5.87 21.55 -16.33
N ASP A 411 6.73 22.15 -17.17
CA ASP A 411 7.32 23.48 -16.94
C ASP A 411 8.13 23.61 -15.63
N THR A 412 8.74 22.52 -15.17
CA THR A 412 9.59 22.43 -13.97
C THR A 412 11.09 22.36 -14.27
N HIS A 413 11.45 22.29 -15.55
CA HIS A 413 12.83 22.23 -16.03
C HIS A 413 13.68 23.48 -15.73
N GLN A 414 15.00 23.29 -15.65
CA GLN A 414 15.97 24.38 -15.41
C GLN A 414 16.44 24.99 -16.75
N SER A 415 15.96 26.20 -17.07
CA SER A 415 16.40 26.97 -18.23
C SER A 415 17.72 27.73 -17.94
N PRO A 416 18.70 27.81 -18.86
CA PRO A 416 18.67 27.37 -20.27
C PRO A 416 19.24 25.95 -20.51
N ALA A 417 19.60 25.22 -19.47
CA ALA A 417 20.25 23.91 -19.60
C ALA A 417 19.34 22.85 -20.24
N ILE A 418 18.03 22.94 -19.99
CA ILE A 418 17.00 22.11 -20.62
C ILE A 418 16.12 23.02 -21.47
N GLU A 419 15.87 22.65 -22.72
CA GLU A 419 14.95 23.40 -23.60
C GLU A 419 13.48 23.11 -23.26
N SER A 420 12.63 24.13 -23.40
CA SER A 420 11.19 23.97 -23.30
C SER A 420 10.63 23.22 -24.52
N LEU A 421 9.53 22.49 -24.34
CA LEU A 421 8.92 21.72 -25.42
C LEU A 421 8.16 22.64 -26.40
N PRO A 422 8.49 22.63 -27.71
CA PRO A 422 7.79 23.45 -28.70
C PRO A 422 6.37 22.95 -29.02
N LEU A 423 6.12 21.66 -28.79
CA LEU A 423 4.80 21.03 -28.94
C LEU A 423 4.39 20.37 -27.63
N LYS A 424 3.21 20.70 -27.12
CA LYS A 424 2.58 20.02 -25.97
C LYS A 424 1.22 19.46 -26.38
N SER A 425 0.77 18.45 -25.65
CA SER A 425 -0.59 17.90 -25.75
C SER A 425 -1.29 18.06 -24.38
N GLY A 426 -2.39 17.35 -24.17
CA GLY A 426 -3.15 17.35 -22.94
C GLY A 426 -2.43 16.76 -21.71
N ALA A 427 -3.15 16.63 -20.60
CA ALA A 427 -2.63 16.03 -19.38
C ALA A 427 -2.21 14.57 -19.62
N LEU A 428 -1.03 14.18 -19.13
CA LEU A 428 -0.52 12.82 -19.30
C LEU A 428 -1.27 11.86 -18.37
N GLN A 429 -1.92 10.85 -18.96
CA GLN A 429 -2.70 9.85 -18.23
C GLN A 429 -1.89 8.60 -17.87
N GLY A 430 -0.86 8.30 -18.64
CA GLY A 430 0.05 7.18 -18.37
C GLY A 430 1.12 7.04 -19.45
N ALA A 431 2.15 6.28 -19.13
CA ALA A 431 3.25 5.98 -20.05
C ALA A 431 3.60 4.50 -20.08
N VAL A 432 3.92 3.99 -21.27
CA VAL A 432 4.41 2.63 -21.45
C VAL A 432 5.75 2.72 -22.16
N VAL A 433 6.77 2.11 -21.57
CA VAL A 433 8.13 2.10 -22.09
C VAL A 433 8.43 0.72 -22.68
N ILE A 434 9.03 0.69 -23.87
CA ILE A 434 9.48 -0.54 -24.52
C ILE A 434 11.00 -0.61 -24.42
N ASP A 435 11.50 -1.68 -23.81
CA ASP A 435 12.93 -1.99 -23.77
C ASP A 435 13.14 -3.40 -24.31
N TYR A 436 13.48 -3.49 -25.60
CA TYR A 436 13.64 -4.72 -26.35
C TYR A 436 14.95 -4.63 -27.18
N PRO A 437 16.11 -4.93 -26.57
CA PRO A 437 17.41 -4.71 -27.19
C PRO A 437 17.80 -5.77 -28.23
N PHE A 438 17.30 -7.00 -28.10
CA PHE A 438 17.69 -8.12 -28.95
C PHE A 438 16.73 -8.37 -30.13
N ASP A 439 17.16 -9.24 -31.05
CA ASP A 439 16.49 -9.52 -32.32
C ASP A 439 15.81 -10.90 -32.40
N HIS A 440 15.95 -11.72 -31.36
CA HIS A 440 15.38 -13.05 -31.28
C HIS A 440 14.03 -13.06 -30.56
N ARG A 441 13.34 -14.20 -30.69
CA ARG A 441 12.08 -14.48 -29.98
C ARG A 441 12.29 -14.60 -28.47
N PHE A 442 11.25 -14.28 -27.71
CA PHE A 442 11.28 -14.31 -26.25
C PHE A 442 10.28 -15.31 -25.66
N GLU A 443 10.45 -15.60 -24.37
CA GLU A 443 9.59 -16.52 -23.62
C GLU A 443 8.58 -15.77 -22.76
N SER A 444 9.02 -14.72 -22.06
CA SER A 444 8.23 -14.00 -21.06
C SER A 444 8.55 -12.51 -21.05
N ILE A 445 7.71 -11.72 -20.40
CA ILE A 445 7.87 -10.27 -20.25
C ILE A 445 8.20 -9.95 -18.79
N HIS A 446 9.23 -9.17 -18.57
CA HIS A 446 9.57 -8.57 -17.30
C HIS A 446 9.00 -7.16 -17.24
N VAL A 447 8.18 -6.90 -16.22
CA VAL A 447 7.61 -5.58 -16.00
C VAL A 447 8.42 -4.86 -14.92
N VAL A 448 9.05 -3.76 -15.31
CA VAL A 448 9.73 -2.84 -14.39
C VAL A 448 8.76 -1.74 -14.02
N TYR A 449 8.62 -1.49 -12.72
CA TYR A 449 7.66 -0.56 -12.15
C TYR A 449 8.26 0.29 -11.01
N ASP A 450 9.54 0.10 -10.67
CA ASP A 450 10.14 0.78 -9.53
C ASP A 450 10.40 2.25 -9.88
N GLY A 451 9.72 3.17 -9.20
CA GLY A 451 9.92 4.60 -9.34
C GLY A 451 11.01 5.16 -8.43
N THR A 452 11.34 6.44 -8.63
CA THR A 452 12.29 7.15 -7.78
C THR A 452 11.72 7.34 -6.37
N ASN A 453 12.60 7.46 -5.38
CA ASN A 453 12.20 7.73 -3.98
C ASN A 453 11.23 6.71 -3.37
N GLY A 454 11.12 5.50 -3.91
CA GLY A 454 10.20 4.47 -3.44
C GLY A 454 8.75 4.68 -3.88
N GLN A 455 8.50 5.59 -4.82
CA GLN A 455 7.20 5.76 -5.46
C GLN A 455 6.91 4.61 -6.43
N LEU A 456 5.64 4.29 -6.60
CA LEU A 456 5.19 3.19 -7.44
C LEU A 456 4.03 3.67 -8.32
N PRO A 457 3.90 3.16 -9.55
CA PRO A 457 2.73 3.41 -10.36
C PRO A 457 1.52 2.75 -9.71
N ASN A 458 0.33 3.16 -10.14
CA ASN A 458 -0.88 2.52 -9.70
C ASN A 458 -0.87 1.01 -10.04
N LEU A 459 -1.18 0.18 -9.03
CA LEU A 459 -1.20 -1.28 -9.16
C LEU A 459 -2.14 -1.77 -10.28
N ASP A 460 -3.17 -1.02 -10.63
CA ASP A 460 -4.09 -1.38 -11.72
C ASP A 460 -3.43 -1.37 -13.09
N LEU A 461 -2.46 -0.47 -13.33
CA LEU A 461 -1.69 -0.47 -14.58
C LEU A 461 -0.88 -1.77 -14.70
N LEU A 462 -0.22 -2.17 -13.62
CA LEU A 462 0.53 -3.42 -13.57
C LEU A 462 -0.40 -4.63 -13.75
N ASN A 463 -1.50 -4.69 -13.00
CA ASN A 463 -2.49 -5.76 -13.10
C ASN A 463 -3.08 -5.86 -14.51
N THR A 464 -3.31 -4.74 -15.17
CA THR A 464 -3.80 -4.68 -16.55
C THR A 464 -2.81 -5.31 -17.51
N VAL A 465 -1.53 -4.96 -17.41
CA VAL A 465 -0.49 -5.59 -18.24
C VAL A 465 -0.36 -7.08 -17.94
N VAL A 466 -0.36 -7.48 -16.67
CA VAL A 466 -0.31 -8.90 -16.29
C VAL A 466 -1.52 -9.66 -16.84
N SER A 467 -2.71 -9.08 -16.75
CA SER A 467 -3.95 -9.67 -17.27
C SER A 467 -3.95 -9.79 -18.80
N ILE A 468 -3.44 -8.78 -19.51
CA ILE A 468 -3.31 -8.80 -20.98
C ILE A 468 -2.26 -9.84 -21.40
N ALA A 469 -1.05 -9.76 -20.86
CA ALA A 469 0.06 -10.62 -21.25
C ALA A 469 -0.23 -12.08 -20.90
N SER A 470 -0.53 -12.40 -19.64
CA SER A 470 -0.75 -13.79 -19.22
C SER A 470 -2.15 -14.31 -19.54
N GLY A 471 -3.19 -13.48 -19.43
CA GLY A 471 -4.57 -13.90 -19.65
C GLY A 471 -4.96 -13.97 -21.12
N GLN A 472 -4.73 -12.89 -21.89
CA GLN A 472 -5.16 -12.81 -23.29
C GLN A 472 -4.12 -13.43 -24.25
N MET A 473 -2.83 -13.18 -24.01
CA MET A 473 -1.75 -13.57 -24.94
C MET A 473 -1.02 -14.85 -24.52
N GLY A 474 -1.24 -15.37 -23.31
CA GLY A 474 -0.56 -16.56 -22.79
C GLY A 474 0.95 -16.37 -22.57
N ILE A 475 1.40 -15.14 -22.36
CA ILE A 475 2.80 -14.77 -22.12
C ILE A 475 3.06 -14.68 -20.62
N GLY A 476 4.10 -15.37 -20.14
CA GLY A 476 4.51 -15.30 -18.75
C GLY A 476 4.96 -13.89 -18.35
N VAL A 477 4.63 -13.46 -17.13
CA VAL A 477 5.07 -12.17 -16.60
C VAL A 477 5.91 -12.36 -15.34
N SER A 478 7.12 -11.81 -15.37
CA SER A 478 8.06 -11.76 -14.25
C SER A 478 8.25 -10.32 -13.76
N ILE A 479 8.66 -10.19 -12.50
CA ILE A 479 8.98 -8.92 -11.85
C ILE A 479 10.28 -9.05 -11.07
N GLN A 480 10.94 -7.94 -10.73
CA GLN A 480 12.13 -7.90 -9.86
C GLN A 480 13.29 -8.83 -10.30
N LYS A 481 13.47 -8.99 -11.62
CA LYS A 481 14.46 -9.92 -12.23
C LYS A 481 14.35 -11.36 -11.68
N MET A 482 13.14 -11.78 -11.28
CA MET A 482 12.83 -13.16 -10.86
C MET A 482 12.37 -13.95 -12.09
N TRP A 483 13.33 -14.35 -12.92
CA TRP A 483 13.10 -15.03 -14.19
C TRP A 483 12.40 -16.39 -14.03
N LYS A 484 12.63 -17.06 -12.91
CA LYS A 484 11.94 -18.29 -12.52
C LYS A 484 11.35 -18.08 -11.14
N HIS A 485 10.03 -18.24 -11.02
CA HIS A 485 9.32 -18.03 -9.77
C HIS A 485 8.31 -19.17 -9.58
N ALA A 486 8.56 -20.07 -8.64
CA ALA A 486 7.75 -21.28 -8.40
C ALA A 486 6.59 -21.03 -7.41
N ASP A 487 6.34 -19.77 -7.05
CA ASP A 487 5.29 -19.36 -6.09
C ASP A 487 5.42 -20.01 -4.71
N ASN A 488 6.65 -20.38 -4.32
CA ASN A 488 6.99 -20.88 -3.00
C ASN A 488 7.29 -19.70 -2.03
N TYR A 489 7.40 -19.99 -0.72
CA TYR A 489 7.66 -18.95 0.29
C TYR A 489 8.98 -18.21 0.07
N GLN A 490 10.04 -18.92 -0.30
CA GLN A 490 11.37 -18.36 -0.49
C GLN A 490 11.40 -17.39 -1.68
N ASP A 491 10.81 -17.76 -2.82
CA ASP A 491 10.75 -16.93 -4.02
C ASP A 491 9.91 -15.67 -3.76
N ARG A 492 8.78 -15.82 -3.03
CA ARG A 492 7.94 -14.68 -2.63
C ARG A 492 8.69 -13.70 -1.73
N LEU A 493 9.40 -14.23 -0.73
CA LEU A 493 10.21 -13.44 0.18
C LEU A 493 11.35 -12.74 -0.56
N GLN A 494 12.03 -13.45 -1.46
CA GLN A 494 13.12 -12.89 -2.27
C GLN A 494 12.62 -11.79 -3.21
N THR A 495 11.48 -12.00 -3.86
CA THR A 495 10.84 -10.99 -4.72
C THR A 495 10.50 -9.73 -3.92
N MET A 496 9.88 -9.91 -2.76
CA MET A 496 9.52 -8.80 -1.86
C MET A 496 10.76 -8.05 -1.37
N LEU A 497 11.80 -8.76 -0.91
CA LEU A 497 13.04 -8.14 -0.43
C LEU A 497 13.80 -7.41 -1.53
N ARG A 498 13.85 -7.95 -2.75
CA ARG A 498 14.44 -7.26 -3.91
C ARG A 498 13.70 -5.97 -4.22
N GLY A 499 12.37 -6.00 -4.25
CA GLY A 499 11.54 -4.81 -4.42
C GLY A 499 11.78 -3.78 -3.31
N MET A 500 11.81 -4.21 -2.05
CA MET A 500 12.11 -3.33 -0.92
C MET A 500 13.50 -2.71 -1.01
N LEU A 501 14.52 -3.47 -1.43
CA LEU A 501 15.87 -2.93 -1.59
C LEU A 501 15.92 -1.85 -2.69
N LYS A 502 15.28 -2.09 -3.83
CA LYS A 502 15.22 -1.07 -4.89
C LYS A 502 14.43 0.18 -4.47
N GLN A 503 13.26 0.00 -3.86
CA GLN A 503 12.45 1.10 -3.33
C GLN A 503 13.22 1.89 -2.26
N GLY A 504 13.97 1.19 -1.40
CA GLY A 504 14.80 1.79 -0.37
C GLY A 504 15.97 2.60 -0.94
N LEU A 505 16.63 2.09 -1.98
CA LEU A 505 17.67 2.84 -2.70
C LEU A 505 17.09 4.06 -3.42
N GLY A 506 15.85 3.95 -3.94
CA GLY A 506 15.11 5.05 -4.56
C GLY A 506 15.63 5.48 -5.93
N TYR A 507 16.50 4.68 -6.57
CA TYR A 507 17.07 4.96 -7.89
C TYR A 507 16.06 4.71 -9.01
N ALA A 508 16.19 5.42 -10.14
CA ALA A 508 15.35 5.18 -11.30
C ALA A 508 15.73 3.86 -11.96
N SER A 509 14.76 2.95 -12.09
CA SER A 509 14.98 1.62 -12.66
C SER A 509 14.82 1.57 -14.18
N GLY A 510 14.35 2.65 -14.79
CA GLY A 510 14.28 2.86 -16.24
C GLY A 510 13.53 4.15 -16.58
N PRO A 511 13.24 4.40 -17.87
CA PRO A 511 12.63 5.66 -18.34
C PRO A 511 11.27 5.98 -17.69
N HIS A 512 10.51 4.94 -17.32
CA HIS A 512 9.22 5.07 -16.67
C HIS A 512 9.31 5.78 -15.30
N SER A 513 10.44 5.66 -14.60
CA SER A 513 10.60 6.20 -13.25
C SER A 513 10.48 7.73 -13.22
N SER A 514 10.84 8.43 -14.30
CA SER A 514 10.73 9.89 -14.43
C SER A 514 9.30 10.42 -14.48
N PHE A 515 8.35 9.59 -14.88
CA PHE A 515 6.93 9.97 -15.01
C PHE A 515 6.18 9.93 -13.67
N ILE A 516 6.57 9.01 -12.79
CA ILE A 516 5.87 8.72 -11.53
C ILE A 516 5.82 9.93 -10.57
N PRO A 517 6.88 10.74 -10.38
CA PRO A 517 6.84 11.94 -9.54
C PRO A 517 5.78 12.97 -9.93
N TYR A 518 5.39 12.98 -11.21
CA TYR A 518 4.36 13.86 -11.75
C TYR A 518 2.95 13.23 -11.71
N HIS A 519 2.79 12.14 -10.95
CA HIS A 519 1.56 11.35 -10.88
C HIS A 519 1.12 10.77 -12.24
N VAL A 520 2.08 10.53 -13.14
CA VAL A 520 1.84 9.85 -14.41
C VAL A 520 2.24 8.39 -14.25
N ASP A 521 1.24 7.50 -14.23
CA ASP A 521 1.46 6.08 -14.04
C ASP A 521 2.23 5.48 -15.23
N ALA A 522 3.40 4.89 -14.95
CA ALA A 522 4.29 4.41 -15.98
C ALA A 522 4.96 3.07 -15.65
N ILE A 523 5.19 2.25 -16.68
CA ILE A 523 5.85 0.94 -16.58
C ILE A 523 6.75 0.68 -17.78
N THR A 524 7.79 -0.14 -17.60
CA THR A 524 8.65 -0.63 -18.69
C THR A 524 8.44 -2.11 -18.94
N LEU A 525 8.28 -2.49 -20.21
CA LEU A 525 8.13 -3.87 -20.66
C LEU A 525 9.44 -4.35 -21.29
N GLN A 526 10.05 -5.36 -20.67
CA GLN A 526 11.31 -5.98 -21.11
C GLN A 526 11.07 -7.45 -21.47
N PRO A 527 11.11 -7.86 -22.75
CA PRO A 527 11.06 -9.27 -23.08
C PRO A 527 12.36 -9.97 -22.63
N PHE A 528 12.28 -11.23 -22.25
CA PHE A 528 13.45 -12.03 -21.91
C PHE A 528 13.24 -13.53 -22.20
N GLY A 529 14.35 -14.28 -22.18
CA GLY A 529 14.37 -15.71 -22.44
C GLY A 529 14.33 -16.05 -23.93
N ALA A 530 14.43 -17.33 -24.25
CA ALA A 530 14.32 -17.84 -25.60
C ALA A 530 13.04 -18.64 -25.73
N GLY A 531 12.08 -18.13 -26.50
CA GLY A 531 10.75 -18.74 -26.60
C GLY A 531 10.13 -18.61 -27.98
N TRP A 532 8.81 -18.71 -28.03
CA TRP A 532 8.04 -18.70 -29.28
C TRP A 532 7.42 -17.34 -29.58
N GLN A 533 7.43 -16.40 -28.62
CA GLN A 533 6.83 -15.09 -28.77
C GLN A 533 7.73 -14.19 -29.60
N ASP A 534 7.13 -13.45 -30.52
CA ASP A 534 7.82 -12.56 -31.45
C ASP A 534 7.51 -11.08 -31.15
N GLU A 535 8.10 -10.18 -31.93
CA GLU A 535 7.92 -8.75 -31.79
C GLU A 535 6.46 -8.33 -32.02
N MET A 536 5.72 -9.09 -32.82
CA MET A 536 4.29 -8.88 -33.02
C MET A 536 3.49 -9.21 -31.76
N ALA A 537 3.88 -10.25 -31.00
CA ALA A 537 3.28 -10.56 -29.71
C ALA A 537 3.47 -9.41 -28.71
N MET A 538 4.68 -8.83 -28.65
CA MET A 538 4.94 -7.63 -27.84
C MET A 538 4.08 -6.44 -28.30
N GLY A 539 4.02 -6.18 -29.61
CA GLY A 539 3.19 -5.12 -30.18
C GLY A 539 1.69 -5.28 -29.86
N ARG A 540 1.16 -6.51 -29.80
CA ARG A 540 -0.23 -6.77 -29.37
C ARG A 540 -0.45 -6.49 -27.89
N VAL A 541 0.52 -6.84 -27.02
CA VAL A 541 0.45 -6.49 -25.60
C VAL A 541 0.38 -4.97 -25.45
N ILE A 542 1.27 -4.24 -26.14
CA ILE A 542 1.29 -2.78 -26.12
C ILE A 542 -0.02 -2.19 -26.68
N GLU A 543 -0.51 -2.66 -27.83
CA GLU A 543 -1.79 -2.22 -28.41
C GLU A 543 -2.94 -2.38 -27.40
N SER A 544 -3.03 -3.54 -26.74
CA SER A 544 -4.09 -3.81 -25.75
C SER A 544 -3.95 -2.93 -24.50
N THR A 545 -2.72 -2.66 -24.04
CA THR A 545 -2.47 -1.73 -22.93
C THR A 545 -2.87 -0.31 -23.30
N PHE A 546 -2.53 0.19 -24.49
CA PHE A 546 -2.95 1.52 -24.97
C PHE A 546 -4.46 1.63 -25.12
N ARG A 547 -5.13 0.58 -25.59
CA ARG A 547 -6.61 0.54 -25.65
C ARG A 547 -7.23 0.64 -24.25
N SER A 548 -6.63 -0.04 -23.27
CA SER A 548 -7.09 0.00 -21.88
C SER A 548 -6.91 1.40 -21.26
N LEU A 549 -5.73 2.00 -21.44
CA LEU A 549 -5.44 3.38 -21.00
C LEU A 549 -6.32 4.41 -21.73
N ASN A 550 -6.60 4.20 -23.02
CA ASN A 550 -7.47 5.07 -23.80
C ASN A 550 -8.91 5.10 -23.26
N ASN A 551 -9.39 3.99 -22.68
CA ASN A 551 -10.74 3.88 -22.12
C ASN A 551 -10.91 4.49 -20.72
N LEU A 552 -9.82 4.90 -20.05
CA LEU A 552 -9.92 5.60 -18.77
C LEU A 552 -10.73 6.91 -18.92
N LEU A 553 -11.74 7.11 -18.07
CA LEU A 553 -12.50 8.37 -18.03
C LEU A 553 -12.01 9.29 -16.90
N GLU A 554 -11.30 8.74 -15.93
CA GLU A 554 -10.72 9.44 -14.79
C GLU A 554 -9.32 8.87 -14.54
N HIS A 555 -8.42 9.69 -13.97
CA HIS A 555 -7.12 9.24 -13.47
C HIS A 555 -7.30 8.09 -12.47
N LEU A 556 -6.30 7.20 -12.39
CA LEU A 556 -6.33 6.02 -11.53
C LEU A 556 -6.27 6.42 -10.04
N HIS A 557 -7.41 6.61 -9.38
CA HIS A 557 -7.48 7.08 -7.99
C HIS A 557 -8.00 6.04 -6.97
N GLN A 558 -8.56 4.91 -7.44
CA GLN A 558 -9.19 3.91 -6.56
C GLN A 558 -8.22 2.80 -6.08
N SER A 559 -7.00 2.76 -6.64
CA SER A 559 -6.06 1.66 -6.45
C SER A 559 -4.79 2.07 -5.71
N PHE A 560 -4.15 1.10 -5.07
CA PHE A 560 -3.08 1.33 -4.09
C PHE A 560 -1.79 1.83 -4.78
N PHE A 561 -1.28 2.97 -4.31
CA PHE A 561 0.07 3.49 -4.63
C PHE A 561 1.17 2.93 -3.72
N PHE A 562 0.78 2.19 -2.67
CA PHE A 562 1.68 1.63 -1.67
C PHE A 562 1.42 0.13 -1.54
N TYR A 563 2.29 -0.67 -2.17
CA TYR A 563 2.20 -2.11 -2.17
C TYR A 563 3.60 -2.75 -2.26
N LEU A 564 3.71 -3.98 -1.76
CA LEU A 564 4.87 -4.82 -1.98
C LEU A 564 4.46 -6.05 -2.78
N LEU A 565 5.09 -6.28 -3.92
CA LEU A 565 4.80 -7.47 -4.72
C LEU A 565 5.59 -8.68 -4.22
N MET A 566 4.88 -9.78 -4.04
CA MET A 566 5.45 -11.11 -3.79
C MET A 566 5.52 -11.94 -5.07
N GLN A 567 4.68 -11.61 -6.05
CA GLN A 567 4.61 -12.21 -7.39
C GLN A 567 3.89 -11.22 -8.31
N SER A 568 3.97 -11.39 -9.63
CA SER A 568 3.20 -10.62 -10.62
C SER A 568 1.69 -10.60 -10.36
N SER A 569 1.16 -11.63 -9.67
CA SER A 569 -0.25 -11.74 -9.27
C SER A 569 -0.45 -11.87 -7.75
N ARG A 570 0.52 -11.46 -6.91
CA ARG A 570 0.33 -11.40 -5.45
C ARG A 570 0.99 -10.16 -4.85
N PHE A 571 0.24 -9.36 -4.09
CA PHE A 571 0.77 -8.19 -3.38
C PHE A 571 0.40 -8.18 -1.88
N VAL A 572 1.16 -7.43 -1.11
CA VAL A 572 0.89 -7.07 0.29
C VAL A 572 0.49 -5.60 0.31
N SER A 573 -0.68 -5.30 0.87
CA SER A 573 -1.18 -3.93 0.99
C SER A 573 -0.51 -3.17 2.13
N ILE A 574 -0.47 -1.83 2.00
CA ILE A 574 0.08 -0.92 3.02
C ILE A 574 -0.44 -1.19 4.44
N GLY A 575 -1.74 -1.47 4.59
CA GLY A 575 -2.33 -1.73 5.91
C GLY A 575 -1.75 -2.96 6.63
N THR A 576 -1.12 -3.88 5.88
CA THR A 576 -0.52 -5.09 6.46
C THR A 576 0.93 -4.87 6.88
N TYR A 577 1.73 -4.18 6.06
CA TYR A 577 3.16 -4.02 6.32
C TYR A 577 3.52 -2.74 7.08
N LEU A 578 2.74 -1.65 6.96
CA LEU A 578 3.06 -0.36 7.60
C LEU A 578 3.26 -0.46 9.12
N PRO A 579 2.47 -1.24 9.89
CA PRO A 579 2.70 -1.41 11.32
C PRO A 579 4.11 -1.91 11.66
N SER A 580 4.76 -2.70 10.79
CA SER A 580 6.10 -3.22 11.06
C SER A 580 7.17 -2.12 11.09
N ALA A 581 7.16 -1.18 10.14
CA ALA A 581 8.07 -0.05 10.17
C ALA A 581 7.72 0.93 11.29
N MET A 582 6.43 1.13 11.58
CA MET A 582 6.00 1.96 12.70
C MET A 582 6.49 1.39 14.03
N LEU A 583 6.45 0.07 14.24
CA LEU A 583 6.99 -0.56 15.46
C LEU A 583 8.49 -0.31 15.62
N VAL A 584 9.26 -0.38 14.53
CA VAL A 584 10.70 -0.07 14.55
C VAL A 584 10.93 1.41 14.86
N ALA A 585 10.21 2.33 14.22
CA ALA A 585 10.36 3.77 14.45
C ALA A 585 9.93 4.20 15.86
N VAL A 586 8.78 3.71 16.33
CA VAL A 586 8.19 4.03 17.65
C VAL A 586 9.08 3.55 18.79
N ASN A 587 9.85 2.47 18.61
CA ASN A 587 10.85 2.04 19.60
C ASN A 587 11.79 3.17 20.02
N PHE A 588 12.29 3.96 19.05
CA PHE A 588 13.19 5.08 19.34
C PHE A 588 12.49 6.19 20.13
N THR A 589 11.25 6.50 19.80
CA THR A 589 10.43 7.48 20.53
C THR A 589 10.12 7.03 21.95
N ILE A 590 9.74 5.76 22.14
CA ILE A 590 9.48 5.18 23.47
C ILE A 590 10.77 5.22 24.31
N MET A 591 11.90 4.82 23.74
CA MET A 591 13.19 4.89 24.44
C MET A 591 13.57 6.33 24.78
N ALA A 592 13.34 7.28 23.88
CA ALA A 592 13.58 8.69 24.15
C ALA A 592 12.73 9.20 25.32
N ILE A 593 11.44 8.87 25.37
CA ILE A 593 10.54 9.21 26.48
C ILE A 593 11.01 8.55 27.78
N PHE A 594 11.41 7.28 27.74
CA PHE A 594 11.97 6.58 28.90
C PHE A 594 13.22 7.28 29.44
N LEU A 595 14.16 7.65 28.56
CA LEU A 595 15.38 8.38 28.94
C LEU A 595 15.07 9.78 29.47
N TRP A 596 14.08 10.47 28.89
CA TRP A 596 13.59 11.75 29.37
C TRP A 596 13.00 11.66 30.78
N ILE A 597 12.19 10.63 31.07
CA ILE A 597 11.66 10.37 32.40
C ILE A 597 12.80 10.04 33.37
N LYS A 598 13.68 9.10 33.00
CA LYS A 598 14.85 8.70 33.79
C LYS A 598 15.76 9.87 34.15
N SER A 599 15.90 10.86 33.26
CA SER A 599 16.70 12.07 33.52
C SER A 599 16.14 12.96 34.62
N GLY A 600 14.84 12.89 34.91
CA GLY A 600 14.17 13.69 35.94
C GLY A 600 13.98 12.97 37.28
N SER A 601 14.21 11.66 37.33
CA SER A 601 14.06 10.86 38.55
C SER A 601 15.27 11.05 39.49
N PRO A 602 15.06 11.32 40.79
CA PRO A 602 16.17 11.37 41.75
C PRO A 602 16.82 9.99 41.88
N LYS A 603 18.16 9.93 41.87
CA LYS A 603 18.88 8.69 42.18
C LYS A 603 18.66 8.38 43.66
N SER A 604 17.95 7.29 43.96
CA SER A 604 17.96 6.76 45.33
C SER A 604 19.40 6.35 45.68
N PRO A 605 19.98 6.80 46.80
CA PRO A 605 21.32 6.41 47.20
C PRO A 605 21.30 4.95 47.66
N ALA A 606 21.40 4.03 46.71
CA ALA A 606 21.65 2.63 47.01
C ALA A 606 23.07 2.52 47.58
N LYS A 607 23.14 2.24 48.89
CA LYS A 607 24.31 1.80 49.71
C LYS A 607 24.99 2.78 50.69
N LYS A 608 24.35 3.85 51.16
CA LYS A 608 24.82 4.56 52.38
C LYS A 608 23.80 4.73 53.52
N ALA A 609 22.55 4.29 53.35
CA ALA A 609 21.50 4.44 54.37
C ALA A 609 21.46 3.31 55.43
N ALA A 610 22.50 2.49 55.55
CA ALA A 610 22.53 1.41 56.56
C ALA A 610 23.23 1.79 57.87
N GLU A 611 23.85 2.98 58.01
CA GLU A 611 24.67 3.27 59.20
C GLU A 611 24.37 4.52 60.02
N LYS A 612 23.43 5.40 59.65
CA LYS A 612 22.95 6.44 60.60
C LYS A 612 21.45 6.66 60.45
N GLY A 613 20.73 6.43 61.55
CA GLY A 613 19.30 6.67 61.67
C GLY A 613 18.98 8.16 61.65
N GLU A 614 18.93 8.77 60.48
CA GLU A 614 18.36 10.10 60.28
C GLU A 614 16.87 9.99 59.91
N LYS A 615 16.05 10.81 60.59
CA LYS A 615 14.61 10.91 60.36
C LYS A 615 14.36 11.47 58.95
N LYS A 616 13.75 10.68 58.07
CA LYS A 616 13.26 11.17 56.76
C LYS A 616 12.22 12.27 56.96
N GLN A 617 12.45 13.45 56.39
CA GLN A 617 11.47 14.53 56.34
C GLN A 617 10.31 14.14 55.39
N LEU A 618 9.08 14.37 55.84
CA LEU A 618 7.84 14.08 55.11
C LEU A 618 7.27 15.40 54.58
N ALA A 619 7.07 15.50 53.28
CA ALA A 619 6.42 16.62 52.63
C ALA A 619 4.90 16.37 52.53
N LEU A 620 4.12 17.41 52.77
CA LEU A 620 2.66 17.39 52.68
C LEU A 620 2.26 17.76 51.25
N VAL A 621 1.78 16.78 50.47
CA VAL A 621 1.30 17.02 49.10
C VAL A 621 -0.22 17.15 49.13
N GLN A 622 -0.73 18.27 48.60
CA GLN A 622 -2.16 18.56 48.53
C GLN A 622 -2.57 18.67 47.05
N GLU A 623 -3.22 17.63 46.53
CA GLU A 623 -3.81 17.61 45.18
C GLU A 623 -5.28 17.20 45.29
N GLY A 624 -6.18 17.99 44.69
CA GLY A 624 -7.62 17.66 44.64
C GLY A 624 -8.34 17.52 45.99
N GLY A 625 -7.84 18.16 47.05
CA GLY A 625 -8.47 18.13 48.39
C GLY A 625 -8.09 16.93 49.26
N VAL A 626 -7.21 16.05 48.80
CA VAL A 626 -6.66 14.94 49.59
C VAL A 626 -5.24 15.28 50.05
N MET A 627 -4.97 15.16 51.35
CA MET A 627 -3.64 15.37 51.93
C MET A 627 -2.93 14.03 52.10
N ALA A 628 -1.74 13.87 51.51
CA ALA A 628 -0.88 12.70 51.71
C ALA A 628 0.52 13.13 52.19
N LEU A 629 1.02 12.47 53.23
CA LEU A 629 2.39 12.62 53.71
C LEU A 629 3.29 11.70 52.89
N VAL A 630 4.10 12.30 52.01
CA VAL A 630 5.00 11.59 51.12
C VAL A 630 6.44 11.99 51.47
N PRO A 631 7.41 11.05 51.54
CA PRO A 631 8.83 11.38 51.68
C PRO A 631 9.26 12.47 50.69
N GLU A 632 9.94 13.51 51.17
CA GLU A 632 10.34 14.70 50.38
C GLU A 632 11.20 14.33 49.14
N GLU A 633 11.94 13.20 49.23
CA GLU A 633 12.69 12.56 48.13
C GLU A 633 11.82 12.21 46.89
N ILE A 634 10.50 12.07 47.04
CA ILE A 634 9.56 11.73 45.95
C ILE A 634 9.04 13.01 45.25
N VAL A 635 9.15 14.16 45.90
CA VAL A 635 8.60 15.44 45.43
C VAL A 635 9.66 16.29 44.69
N THR A 636 10.95 16.06 44.94
CA THR A 636 12.04 16.79 44.28
C THR A 636 12.23 16.33 42.83
N VAL A 637 11.53 16.95 41.89
CA VAL A 637 11.81 16.83 40.44
C VAL A 637 13.14 17.52 40.16
N ARG A 638 14.11 16.78 39.66
CA ARG A 638 15.42 17.33 39.29
C ARG A 638 15.28 18.24 38.07
N GLU A 639 15.80 19.47 38.16
CA GLU A 639 15.87 20.38 37.01
C GLU A 639 16.74 19.79 35.89
N ARG A 640 16.37 20.06 34.63
CA ARG A 640 17.06 19.54 33.44
C ARG A 640 17.84 20.65 32.75
N GLU A 641 19.14 20.48 32.65
CA GLU A 641 19.98 21.36 31.85
C GLU A 641 19.91 20.98 30.36
N LEU A 642 19.19 21.79 29.58
CA LEU A 642 18.87 21.45 28.18
C LEU A 642 19.86 22.03 27.16
N PHE A 643 20.59 23.09 27.50
CA PHE A 643 21.40 23.84 26.54
C PHE A 643 22.48 22.97 25.88
N LEU A 644 23.35 22.35 26.68
CA LEU A 644 24.44 21.52 26.15
C LEU A 644 23.90 20.31 25.35
N PRO A 645 22.94 19.52 25.86
CA PRO A 645 22.37 18.42 25.09
C PRO A 645 21.76 18.85 23.74
N LEU A 646 21.01 19.94 23.71
CA LEU A 646 20.41 20.46 22.47
C LEU A 646 21.46 21.00 21.52
N ALA A 647 22.46 21.75 22.00
CA ALA A 647 23.53 22.30 21.17
C ALA A 647 24.34 21.19 20.50
N VAL A 648 24.66 20.12 21.22
CA VAL A 648 25.38 18.96 20.67
C VAL A 648 24.56 18.24 19.61
N VAL A 649 23.28 17.96 19.90
CA VAL A 649 22.41 17.25 18.95
C VAL A 649 22.17 18.09 17.71
N ALA A 650 21.83 19.38 17.86
CA ALA A 650 21.65 20.29 16.73
C ALA A 650 22.95 20.45 15.92
N GLY A 651 24.09 20.61 16.58
CA GLY A 651 25.39 20.74 15.91
C GLY A 651 25.75 19.54 15.05
N VAL A 652 25.54 18.31 15.56
CA VAL A 652 25.79 17.09 14.78
C VAL A 652 24.76 16.90 13.66
N GLN A 653 23.51 17.30 13.85
CA GLN A 653 22.51 17.28 12.78
C GLN A 653 22.90 18.21 11.62
N PHE A 654 23.34 19.45 11.91
CA PHE A 654 23.87 20.36 10.89
C PHE A 654 25.15 19.84 10.24
N LEU A 655 26.00 19.14 10.99
CA LEU A 655 27.21 18.52 10.44
C LEU A 655 26.90 17.47 9.38
N GLY A 656 25.73 16.83 9.42
CA GLY A 656 25.26 15.89 8.39
C GLY A 656 25.09 16.49 6.99
N VAL A 657 24.95 17.82 6.89
CA VAL A 657 24.89 18.54 5.60
C VAL A 657 26.26 18.53 4.90
N VAL A 658 27.36 18.44 5.65
CA VAL A 658 28.72 18.45 5.09
C VAL A 658 28.98 17.24 4.17
N PRO A 659 28.82 15.97 4.62
CA PRO A 659 28.99 14.84 3.72
C PRO A 659 27.99 14.85 2.57
N LEU A 660 26.75 15.31 2.79
CA LEU A 660 25.76 15.48 1.71
C LEU A 660 26.28 16.45 0.63
N PHE A 661 26.82 17.61 1.02
CA PHE A 661 27.36 18.58 0.07
C PHE A 661 28.59 18.03 -0.66
N ILE A 662 29.54 17.45 0.08
CA ILE A 662 30.78 16.93 -0.47
C ILE A 662 30.52 15.84 -1.51
N PHE A 663 29.71 14.83 -1.22
CA PHE A 663 29.51 13.71 -2.14
C PHE A 663 28.72 14.08 -3.40
N ASN A 664 27.91 15.13 -3.37
CA ASN A 664 27.16 15.59 -4.55
C ASN A 664 27.94 16.56 -5.45
N HIS A 665 28.91 17.30 -4.91
CA HIS A 665 29.65 18.31 -5.69
C HIS A 665 31.08 17.90 -6.03
N THR A 666 31.54 16.74 -5.56
CA THR A 666 32.89 16.25 -5.82
C THR A 666 32.95 15.50 -7.16
N PRO A 667 33.95 15.77 -8.02
CA PRO A 667 34.14 15.04 -9.27
C PRO A 667 34.41 13.54 -9.07
N GLN A 668 34.01 12.70 -10.04
CA GLN A 668 34.11 11.24 -9.96
C GLN A 668 35.51 10.73 -9.52
N TYR A 669 36.59 11.31 -10.05
CA TYR A 669 37.96 10.88 -9.75
C TYR A 669 38.39 11.13 -8.29
N LEU A 670 37.71 12.02 -7.56
CA LEU A 670 37.97 12.31 -6.15
C LEU A 670 36.99 11.62 -5.19
N LEU A 671 35.86 11.08 -5.68
CA LEU A 671 34.83 10.50 -4.82
C LEU A 671 35.35 9.36 -3.95
N GLU A 672 36.12 8.43 -4.51
CA GLU A 672 36.66 7.29 -3.76
C GLU A 672 37.70 7.72 -2.69
N PRO A 673 38.73 8.53 -3.02
CA PRO A 673 39.63 9.09 -1.99
C PRO A 673 38.91 9.85 -0.88
N VAL A 674 37.92 10.70 -1.23
CA VAL A 674 37.13 11.48 -0.27
C VAL A 674 36.27 10.57 0.60
N PHE A 675 35.74 9.48 0.05
CA PHE A 675 34.98 8.50 0.82
C PHE A 675 35.86 7.74 1.82
N ILE A 676 37.06 7.32 1.42
CA ILE A 676 38.04 6.69 2.32
C ILE A 676 38.43 7.67 3.44
N PHE A 677 38.67 8.93 3.10
CA PHE A 677 38.93 9.98 4.10
C PHE A 677 37.74 10.17 5.05
N THR A 678 36.51 10.11 4.56
CA THR A 678 35.29 10.18 5.38
C THR A 678 35.16 8.98 6.33
N ILE A 679 35.57 7.77 5.91
CA ILE A 679 35.63 6.60 6.80
C ILE A 679 36.63 6.84 7.94
N LEU A 680 37.81 7.37 7.63
CA LEU A 680 38.81 7.71 8.65
C LEU A 680 38.27 8.78 9.62
N LEU A 681 37.59 9.80 9.11
CA LEU A 681 36.91 10.80 9.94
C LEU A 681 35.81 10.20 10.82
N ASN A 682 35.00 9.28 10.29
CA ASN A 682 33.95 8.59 11.06
C ASN A 682 34.54 7.76 12.22
N PHE A 683 35.77 7.28 12.08
CA PHE A 683 36.48 6.57 13.15
C PHE A 683 37.07 7.53 14.21
N LEU A 684 37.65 8.67 13.77
CA LEU A 684 38.40 9.59 14.65
C LEU A 684 37.53 10.66 15.32
N LEU A 685 36.54 11.21 14.63
CA LEU A 685 35.76 12.36 15.09
C LEU A 685 34.86 12.07 16.30
N PRO A 686 34.11 10.94 16.40
CA PRO A 686 33.25 10.71 17.56
C PRO A 686 34.01 10.58 18.90
N PRO A 687 35.13 9.83 19.00
CA PRO A 687 35.95 9.81 20.22
C PRO A 687 36.58 11.17 20.54
N LEU A 688 37.02 11.91 19.51
CA LEU A 688 37.58 13.25 19.68
C LEU A 688 36.54 14.23 20.24
N LEU A 689 35.32 14.23 19.68
CA LEU A 689 34.23 15.05 20.17
C LEU A 689 33.86 14.67 21.61
N SER A 690 33.78 13.37 21.91
CA SER A 690 33.48 12.88 23.26
C SER A 690 34.53 13.32 24.29
N THR A 691 35.81 13.28 23.91
CA THR A 691 36.93 13.76 24.74
C THR A 691 36.86 15.27 24.93
N THR A 692 36.62 16.03 23.85
CA THR A 692 36.48 17.49 23.88
C THR A 692 35.32 17.91 24.79
N LEU A 693 34.16 17.24 24.69
CA LEU A 693 33.00 17.48 25.56
C LEU A 693 33.36 17.23 27.03
N THR A 694 34.06 16.13 27.30
CA THR A 694 34.49 15.76 28.65
C THR A 694 35.45 16.79 29.24
N THR A 695 36.42 17.25 28.45
CA THR A 695 37.48 18.16 28.93
C THR A 695 36.97 19.58 29.16
N TYR A 696 36.15 20.12 28.26
CA TYR A 696 35.74 21.54 28.33
C TYR A 696 34.43 21.78 29.07
N PHE A 697 33.47 20.85 28.98
CA PHE A 697 32.13 21.03 29.53
C PHE A 697 31.83 20.11 30.72
N ALA A 698 32.65 19.08 30.96
CA ALA A 698 32.51 18.11 32.05
C ALA A 698 31.06 17.62 32.26
N PRO A 699 30.40 17.09 31.22
CA PRO A 699 28.98 16.80 31.23
C PRO A 699 28.55 15.78 32.28
N THR A 700 27.37 16.01 32.86
CA THR A 700 26.78 15.10 33.85
C THR A 700 26.19 13.85 33.20
N SER A 701 25.92 12.81 34.02
CA SER A 701 25.20 11.62 33.55
C SER A 701 23.78 11.95 33.04
N GLN A 702 23.16 13.00 33.60
CA GLN A 702 21.87 13.51 33.15
C GLN A 702 21.98 14.10 31.73
N GLN A 703 22.99 14.92 31.45
CA GLN A 703 23.20 15.53 30.14
C GLN A 703 23.49 14.50 29.04
N TYR A 704 24.30 13.47 29.29
CA TYR A 704 24.49 12.37 28.33
C TYR A 704 23.20 11.58 28.04
N THR A 705 22.37 11.39 29.08
CA THR A 705 21.05 10.76 28.93
C THR A 705 20.12 11.62 28.07
N LEU A 706 20.16 12.94 28.23
CA LEU A 706 19.39 13.90 27.43
C LEU A 706 19.87 13.98 25.98
N ILE A 707 21.19 13.96 25.72
CA ILE A 707 21.74 13.88 24.35
C ILE A 707 21.18 12.66 23.61
N LYS A 708 21.24 11.49 24.27
CA LYS A 708 20.69 10.25 23.72
C LYS A 708 19.18 10.36 23.50
N ALA A 709 18.44 10.89 24.48
CA ALA A 709 17.00 11.05 24.38
C ALA A 709 16.60 11.90 23.17
N PHE A 710 17.22 13.07 22.99
CA PHE A 710 16.94 13.95 21.85
C PHE A 710 17.36 13.35 20.51
N SER A 711 18.51 12.66 20.44
CA SER A 711 18.94 11.96 19.23
C SER A 711 17.94 10.89 18.80
N LEU A 712 17.48 10.05 19.73
CA LEU A 712 16.51 8.98 19.45
C LEU A 712 15.12 9.54 19.13
N LEU A 713 14.73 10.65 19.75
CA LEU A 713 13.46 11.32 19.47
C LEU A 713 13.42 11.84 18.03
N LEU A 714 14.48 12.53 17.58
CA LEU A 714 14.60 13.01 16.20
C LEU A 714 14.62 11.84 15.20
N LEU A 715 15.41 10.80 15.48
CA LEU A 715 15.46 9.61 14.65
C LEU A 715 14.07 8.94 14.52
N GLY A 716 13.38 8.74 15.64
CA GLY A 716 12.03 8.17 15.67
C GLY A 716 11.04 9.02 14.87
N LEU A 717 11.07 10.35 15.05
CA LEU A 717 10.24 11.29 14.30
C LEU A 717 10.48 11.20 12.79
N PHE A 718 11.74 11.27 12.36
CA PHE A 718 12.10 11.20 10.94
C PHE A 718 11.72 9.85 10.32
N LEU A 719 11.98 8.73 11.00
CA LEU A 719 11.62 7.41 10.49
C LEU A 719 10.10 7.18 10.44
N SER A 720 9.35 7.70 11.42
CA SER A 720 7.89 7.65 11.39
C SER A 720 7.31 8.46 10.22
N ALA A 721 7.82 9.66 9.96
CA ALA A 721 7.41 10.45 8.80
C ALA A 721 7.83 9.76 7.50
N LEU A 722 9.09 9.33 7.39
CA LEU A 722 9.65 8.70 6.19
C LEU A 722 8.93 7.40 5.84
N ALA A 723 8.50 6.58 6.79
CA ALA A 723 7.79 5.34 6.49
C ALA A 723 6.43 5.54 5.81
N THR A 724 5.87 6.76 5.84
CA THR A 724 4.68 7.12 5.05
C THR A 724 5.00 7.51 3.60
N LEU A 725 6.24 7.92 3.33
CA LEU A 725 6.72 8.33 2.00
C LEU A 725 7.49 7.22 1.29
N ASN A 726 8.46 6.63 1.99
CA ASN A 726 9.28 5.50 1.54
C ASN A 726 9.42 4.49 2.69
N PHE A 727 8.49 3.54 2.72
CA PHE A 727 8.45 2.47 3.72
C PHE A 727 9.78 1.69 3.77
N SER A 728 10.31 1.31 2.63
CA SER A 728 11.49 0.42 2.56
C SER A 728 12.75 1.10 3.10
N LEU A 729 12.97 2.37 2.74
CA LEU A 729 14.10 3.13 3.26
C LEU A 729 13.99 3.33 4.79
N ALA A 730 12.80 3.71 5.28
CA ALA A 730 12.58 3.86 6.71
C ALA A 730 12.77 2.56 7.49
N PHE A 731 12.27 1.43 6.97
CA PHE A 731 12.41 0.12 7.60
C PHE A 731 13.88 -0.33 7.66
N LEU A 732 14.62 -0.21 6.55
CA LEU A 732 16.03 -0.58 6.47
C LEU A 732 16.89 0.29 7.39
N VAL A 733 16.76 1.62 7.32
CA VAL A 733 17.50 2.56 8.18
C VAL A 733 17.13 2.35 9.66
N GLY A 734 15.86 2.12 9.96
CA GLY A 734 15.39 1.83 11.31
C GLY A 734 16.01 0.55 11.87
N LEU A 735 16.13 -0.51 11.06
CA LEU A 735 16.78 -1.75 11.48
C LEU A 735 18.27 -1.56 11.75
N PHE A 736 18.99 -0.86 10.87
CA PHE A 736 20.41 -0.53 11.08
C PHE A 736 20.63 0.41 12.27
N SER A 737 19.63 1.22 12.62
CA SER A 737 19.70 2.16 13.76
C SER A 737 19.27 1.53 15.09
N ALA A 738 18.67 0.34 15.08
CA ALA A 738 18.17 -0.33 16.30
C ALA A 738 19.22 -0.51 17.42
N PRO A 739 20.51 -0.79 17.14
CA PRO A 739 21.54 -0.86 18.18
C PRO A 739 21.70 0.43 19.00
N LEU A 740 21.40 1.60 18.44
CA LEU A 740 21.55 2.91 19.10
C LEU A 740 20.72 3.01 20.39
N THR A 741 19.60 2.30 20.44
CA THR A 741 18.70 2.21 21.59
C THR A 741 19.40 1.65 22.84
N TYR A 742 20.43 0.81 22.67
CA TYR A 742 21.09 0.10 23.78
C TYR A 742 22.40 0.75 24.26
N ILE A 743 22.90 1.77 23.55
CA ILE A 743 24.20 2.40 23.84
C ILE A 743 24.17 3.22 25.14
N GLN A 744 25.19 3.11 25.97
CA GLN A 744 25.38 3.94 27.16
C GLN A 744 26.87 4.28 27.35
N PRO A 745 27.19 5.39 28.03
CA PRO A 745 28.57 5.70 28.40
C PRO A 745 29.18 4.63 29.31
N LEU A 746 30.38 4.14 28.98
CA LEU A 746 31.06 3.04 29.68
C LEU A 746 32.46 3.47 30.19
N PRO A 747 32.55 4.43 31.12
CA PRO A 747 33.84 4.96 31.59
C PRO A 747 34.73 3.93 32.30
N SER A 748 34.12 2.93 32.95
CA SER A 748 34.82 1.87 33.71
C SER A 748 35.23 0.66 32.87
N HIS A 749 34.74 0.54 31.63
CA HIS A 749 34.94 -0.65 30.79
C HIS A 749 35.35 -0.27 29.35
N PRO A 750 36.56 0.27 29.15
CA PRO A 750 37.01 0.77 27.84
C PRO A 750 37.07 -0.33 26.78
N ILE A 751 37.46 -1.55 27.14
CA ILE A 751 37.53 -2.69 26.21
C ILE A 751 36.15 -3.00 25.63
N ILE A 752 35.11 -3.01 26.47
CA ILE A 752 33.73 -3.26 26.04
C ILE A 752 33.26 -2.11 25.14
N ALA A 753 33.60 -0.86 25.47
CA ALA A 753 33.28 0.30 24.63
C ALA A 753 33.88 0.16 23.22
N TYR A 754 35.14 -0.27 23.09
CA TYR A 754 35.76 -0.51 21.79
C TYR A 754 35.13 -1.66 21.00
N ILE A 755 34.73 -2.76 21.66
CA ILE A 755 34.01 -3.86 21.01
C ILE A 755 32.65 -3.37 20.48
N LEU A 756 31.89 -2.64 21.30
CA LEU A 756 30.61 -2.08 20.89
C LEU A 756 30.75 -1.03 19.79
N ALA A 757 31.82 -0.22 19.82
CA ALA A 757 32.14 0.72 18.76
C ALA A 757 32.45 0.01 17.43
N GLY A 758 33.17 -1.12 17.47
CA GLY A 758 33.40 -1.98 16.30
C GLY A 758 32.11 -2.56 15.74
N LEU A 759 31.20 -3.05 16.59
CA LEU A 759 29.89 -3.53 16.16
C LEU A 759 29.02 -2.41 15.58
N LEU A 760 29.05 -1.22 16.17
CA LEU A 760 28.29 -0.08 15.69
C LEU A 760 28.84 0.43 14.36
N MET A 761 30.15 0.32 14.11
CA MET A 761 30.75 0.64 12.81
C MET A 761 30.18 -0.21 11.68
N LEU A 762 29.76 -1.47 11.95
CA LEU A 762 29.11 -2.31 10.94
C LEU A 762 27.75 -1.77 10.49
N SER A 763 27.06 -1.02 11.35
CA SER A 763 25.79 -0.34 11.02
C SER A 763 25.97 1.12 10.65
N SER A 764 27.20 1.55 10.33
CA SER A 764 27.43 2.91 9.80
C SER A 764 26.99 3.00 8.34
N PRO A 765 26.50 4.17 7.89
CA PRO A 765 26.22 4.44 6.49
C PRO A 765 27.36 4.06 5.53
N THR A 766 28.59 4.42 5.91
CA THR A 766 29.79 4.15 5.09
C THR A 766 30.08 2.66 4.95
N THR A 767 29.94 1.88 6.02
CA THR A 767 30.16 0.42 5.96
C THR A 767 29.07 -0.27 5.16
N VAL A 768 27.82 0.19 5.25
CA VAL A 768 26.72 -0.37 4.44
C VAL A 768 26.90 -0.08 2.95
N VAL A 769 27.37 1.12 2.58
CA VAL A 769 27.75 1.44 1.19
C VAL A 769 28.90 0.55 0.71
N LEU A 770 29.95 0.34 1.52
CA LEU A 770 31.05 -0.58 1.20
C LEU A 770 30.57 -2.02 1.00
N ALA A 771 29.75 -2.52 1.92
CA ALA A 771 29.21 -3.88 1.87
C ALA A 771 28.32 -4.09 0.64
N GLY A 772 27.50 -3.09 0.30
CA GLY A 772 26.69 -3.08 -0.91
C GLY A 772 27.56 -3.09 -2.17
N SER A 773 28.50 -2.15 -2.27
CA SER A 773 29.48 -2.07 -3.37
C SER A 773 30.18 -3.41 -3.60
N TRP A 774 30.64 -4.07 -2.54
CA TRP A 774 31.24 -5.40 -2.60
C TRP A 774 30.26 -6.49 -3.05
N HIS A 775 29.03 -6.50 -2.52
CA HIS A 775 28.02 -7.51 -2.86
C HIS A 775 27.60 -7.46 -4.34
N TRP A 776 27.50 -6.25 -4.91
CA TRP A 776 27.12 -6.05 -6.31
C TRP A 776 28.32 -5.95 -7.27
N GLY A 777 29.55 -6.07 -6.77
CA GLY A 777 30.77 -5.99 -7.60
C GLY A 777 30.98 -4.63 -8.27
N MET A 778 30.43 -3.56 -7.70
CA MET A 778 30.54 -2.19 -8.23
C MET A 778 31.57 -1.40 -7.44
N GLY A 779 32.35 -0.53 -8.10
CA GLY A 779 33.27 0.37 -7.40
C GLY A 779 32.53 1.39 -6.53
N VAL A 780 33.08 1.73 -5.36
CA VAL A 780 32.44 2.71 -4.44
C VAL A 780 32.28 4.07 -5.11
N GLY A 781 33.28 4.51 -5.87
CA GLY A 781 33.20 5.75 -6.64
C GLY A 781 32.07 5.74 -7.67
N GLN A 782 31.75 4.58 -8.26
CA GLN A 782 30.61 4.44 -9.18
C GLN A 782 29.29 4.55 -8.42
N VAL A 783 29.14 3.88 -7.26
CA VAL A 783 27.94 3.99 -6.43
C VAL A 783 27.68 5.43 -5.99
N LEU A 784 28.73 6.15 -5.59
CA LEU A 784 28.63 7.56 -5.20
C LEU A 784 28.33 8.48 -6.39
N LYS A 785 28.89 8.19 -7.58
CA LYS A 785 28.55 8.89 -8.82
C LYS A 785 27.07 8.74 -9.16
N GLU A 786 26.55 7.50 -9.13
CA GLU A 786 25.13 7.24 -9.39
C GLU A 786 24.24 7.91 -8.35
N ALA A 787 24.67 7.95 -7.09
CA ALA A 787 23.95 8.68 -6.05
C ALA A 787 23.90 10.17 -6.38
N ALA A 788 25.04 10.80 -6.72
CA ALA A 788 25.12 12.22 -7.08
C ALA A 788 24.28 12.54 -8.32
N PHE A 789 24.35 11.70 -9.35
CA PHE A 789 23.49 11.80 -10.53
C PHE A 789 22.01 11.75 -10.15
N GLY A 790 21.62 10.81 -9.29
CA GLY A 790 20.26 10.70 -8.79
C GLY A 790 19.80 11.91 -7.98
N TRP A 791 20.70 12.59 -7.26
CA TRP A 791 20.41 13.84 -6.55
C TRP A 791 20.18 15.00 -7.53
N ASP A 792 21.09 15.18 -8.49
CA ASP A 792 21.06 16.32 -9.42
C ASP A 792 19.98 16.18 -10.51
N VAL A 793 19.70 14.96 -10.98
CA VAL A 793 18.80 14.70 -12.11
C VAL A 793 17.42 14.21 -11.64
N TRP A 794 17.37 13.18 -10.79
CA TRP A 794 16.10 12.53 -10.41
C TRP A 794 15.45 13.09 -9.13
N GLY A 795 16.12 14.00 -8.42
CA GLY A 795 15.66 14.49 -7.13
C GLY A 795 15.57 13.41 -6.05
N MET A 796 16.57 12.51 -6.00
CA MET A 796 16.61 11.41 -5.01
C MET A 796 16.85 11.90 -3.58
N ASN A 797 15.95 11.58 -2.66
CA ASN A 797 16.02 11.92 -1.24
C ASN A 797 16.82 10.92 -0.39
N THR A 798 17.25 9.78 -0.96
CA THR A 798 17.98 8.73 -0.23
C THR A 798 19.22 9.28 0.47
N GLN A 799 19.97 10.15 -0.21
CA GLN A 799 21.18 10.76 0.36
C GLN A 799 20.88 11.65 1.57
N VAL A 800 19.77 12.40 1.55
CA VAL A 800 19.34 13.25 2.67
C VAL A 800 19.06 12.37 3.89
N VAL A 801 18.36 11.25 3.71
CA VAL A 801 18.08 10.32 4.82
C VAL A 801 19.37 9.70 5.34
N VAL A 802 20.28 9.27 4.46
CA VAL A 802 21.54 8.64 4.86
C VAL A 802 22.42 9.61 5.66
N TRP A 803 22.62 10.84 5.17
CA TRP A 803 23.57 11.79 5.75
C TRP A 803 22.99 12.75 6.78
N CYS A 804 21.71 13.09 6.69
CA CYS A 804 21.05 14.04 7.60
C CYS A 804 20.13 13.36 8.63
N VAL A 805 19.86 12.05 8.54
CA VAL A 805 19.03 11.33 9.53
C VAL A 805 19.80 10.19 10.16
N TRP A 806 20.32 9.25 9.37
CA TRP A 806 20.97 8.06 9.88
C TRP A 806 22.39 8.34 10.41
N TRP A 807 23.22 9.03 9.63
CA TRP A 807 24.60 9.35 10.02
C TRP A 807 24.69 10.17 11.32
N PRO A 808 23.90 11.24 11.55
CA PRO A 808 23.99 12.01 12.79
C PRO A 808 23.61 11.20 14.03
N ALA A 809 22.58 10.36 13.92
CA ALA A 809 22.15 9.48 15.02
C ALA A 809 23.22 8.42 15.33
N TRP A 810 23.83 7.85 14.30
CA TRP A 810 24.96 6.93 14.43
C TRP A 810 26.18 7.60 15.08
N PHE A 811 26.52 8.82 14.64
CA PHE A 811 27.65 9.60 15.14
C PHE A 811 27.50 9.92 16.63
N LEU A 812 26.31 10.37 17.05
CA LEU A 812 26.00 10.61 18.47
C LEU A 812 26.06 9.31 19.28
N GLY A 813 25.59 8.19 18.74
CA GLY A 813 25.75 6.87 19.36
C GLY A 813 27.22 6.50 19.60
N MET A 814 28.07 6.67 18.59
CA MET A 814 29.52 6.44 18.72
C MET A 814 30.15 7.37 19.77
N MET A 815 29.80 8.67 19.76
CA MET A 815 30.30 9.64 20.74
C MET A 815 29.93 9.24 22.17
N LEU A 816 28.69 8.78 22.39
CA LEU A 816 28.18 8.39 23.72
C LEU A 816 28.94 7.21 24.33
N LEU A 817 29.41 6.24 23.53
CA LEU A 817 30.18 5.09 24.04
C LEU A 817 31.46 5.51 24.79
N PHE A 818 32.10 6.58 24.32
CA PHE A 818 33.35 7.11 24.90
C PHE A 818 33.12 8.19 25.97
N GLY A 819 31.87 8.51 26.29
CA GLY A 819 31.53 9.56 27.24
C GLY A 819 31.99 9.23 28.66
N LYS A 820 32.52 10.24 29.37
CA LYS A 820 32.94 10.14 30.77
C LYS A 820 32.11 11.09 31.62
N PRO A 821 30.96 10.64 32.17
CA PRO A 821 30.11 11.49 32.99
C PRO A 821 30.86 11.97 34.24
N ARG A 822 30.76 13.27 34.54
CA ARG A 822 31.24 13.83 35.81
C ARG A 822 30.51 13.15 36.97
N VAL A 823 31.26 12.77 38.00
CA VAL A 823 30.68 12.31 39.27
C VAL A 823 30.03 13.54 39.91
N GLU A 824 28.72 13.49 40.10
CA GLU A 824 28.00 14.45 40.93
C GLU A 824 28.44 14.20 42.38
N GLU A 825 29.45 14.94 42.84
CA GLU A 825 29.62 15.16 44.27
C GLU A 825 28.42 15.97 44.75
N ASP A 826 27.86 15.58 45.90
CA ASP A 826 26.72 16.27 46.49
C ASP A 826 27.01 17.77 46.54
N VAL A 827 26.22 18.55 45.82
CA VAL A 827 26.29 20.02 45.71
C VAL A 827 26.07 20.73 47.07
N ASP A 828 25.95 19.95 48.15
CA ASP A 828 25.82 20.43 49.53
C ASP A 828 27.15 20.82 50.20
N GLU A 829 28.33 20.50 49.64
CA GLU A 829 29.60 20.98 50.20
C GLU A 829 29.98 22.39 49.68
N ASP A 830 29.78 22.71 48.39
CA ASP A 830 30.08 24.04 47.86
C ASP A 830 29.12 25.13 48.39
N LYS A 831 27.85 24.79 48.67
CA LYS A 831 26.93 25.73 49.34
C LYS A 831 27.26 25.95 50.82
N LYS A 832 27.83 24.95 51.50
CA LYS A 832 28.28 25.09 52.89
C LYS A 832 29.56 25.91 53.03
N GLU A 833 30.37 26.02 51.98
CA GLU A 833 31.58 26.86 52.01
C GLU A 833 31.25 28.33 51.72
N VAL A 834 30.24 28.61 50.88
CA VAL A 834 29.73 29.98 50.64
C VAL A 834 28.90 30.52 51.82
N GLU A 835 28.28 29.66 52.63
CA GLU A 835 27.66 30.07 53.92
C GLU A 835 28.64 30.10 55.10
N ARG A 836 29.91 29.72 54.91
CA ARG A 836 30.99 29.80 55.93
C ARG A 836 31.98 30.94 55.71
N LEU A 837 31.85 31.70 54.62
CA LEU A 837 32.54 32.97 54.38
C LEU A 837 31.54 34.12 54.53
#